data_AF-A0A828ZTF3-F1
#
_entry.id   AF-A0A828ZTF3-F1
#
_cell.length_a   1.000
_cell.length_b   1.000
_cell.length_c   1.000
_cell.angle_alpha   90.00
_cell.angle_beta   90.00
_cell.angle_gamma   90.00
#
_symmetry.space_group_name_H-M   'P 1'
#
loop_
_entity.id
_entity.type
_entity.pdbx_description
1 polymer ?
#
loop_
_entity_poly.entity_id
_entity_poly.type
_entity_poly.pdbx_seq_one_letter_code
_entity_poly.pdbx_strand_id
1 'polypeptide(L)'
;MTLDRELEIKRDIVIDFGGLAHNFGTHHIYINETPQSIEFQNFKGTAAHPGGLIPNIDGNAIIIAYMSDFWGNRYHFTGEIKFTGTLDLYDGSKLGLIYAPRATVTLDGVSGVLDVQPVKEGMNAAPGKAYFCRSYQLNVINGSQLYGPYLGKFYGFLDSGDETGSGKTAPGLHILSGSKVSLDYDRADGVSDEGEAVDTLPGNVTFKVSGSGSEFSVNTKINITNDNNRGIIQMRGSGSRVAVSNDGKITINTATTGGFRLQGDSSQIHVSSGGQISVKMAGDGDQPGNNGMRFVGKGLSLIVEGAGSVIDIDKQSGRSSAVRFENGTQKLTVTNGGSLKVRNAGDGKSYVNRLNQGNQAIQFYDASGFLESPGSADFTVTGEKSNIDIRADSGATVDTTGDIDLNFMAGEKTYLVMVGKTGEDKTGIISGDVLNVDLESPTYFDFQNKRIGSETNGIGGWVFQGNGDSSLKIAHSEIALWRKAGATFDNFEKDPDYFSDMTDLSINGTDLGNFVSSPSAGLTNEFAQTGAGMKNYNRISANNQLPMIESLRVPTNADKKIYGHVVVPEGVEAKPRDAWTGEVEVTLRITYADTTKSPVEITALTQGQTDENEGAGYNPWGEGEQGGLFEVQVPNEERLTTGDQVQIVAAKKVRGGQEVTELDSAKTTVDVIPPEPAKLSTTLINAASRSITGTGEAGALVSLKKNQAVLSETTIDDTGKFVLSIPENQLFAGDVLEIVLNDQAGEAAAKGVQNKPSTNDEIGNHNPSDTPVVYHDAPPFAPATKIVVEGGLSFLAPSKLDCGQIKATGLTQEAFGQMDIQEKLWIYDQRETKSPWILTIKLSQPFTTDAGFSMQDVLYFKKAEEYQLVNEEELEIVRGQNSTNVQTDYSEYLNNGRAFKLVLTKENQIAGNYSAEMTWTLADAPTE
;
A
#
# COMPACT_ATOMS: atom_id res chain seq x y z
N MET A 1 -25.69 -22.81 -47.03
CA MET A 1 -26.06 -22.79 -48.46
C MET A 1 -24.80 -22.52 -49.27
N THR A 2 -24.63 -23.16 -50.43
CA THR A 2 -23.44 -22.97 -51.27
C THR A 2 -23.83 -22.16 -52.50
N LEU A 3 -23.10 -21.10 -52.81
CA LEU A 3 -23.26 -20.38 -54.08
C LEU A 3 -22.43 -21.07 -55.18
N ASP A 4 -23.02 -21.21 -56.37
CA ASP A 4 -22.42 -21.85 -57.55
C ASP A 4 -22.15 -20.87 -58.71
N ARG A 5 -22.38 -19.57 -58.48
CA ARG A 5 -22.25 -18.48 -59.47
C ARG A 5 -22.08 -17.12 -58.78
N GLU A 6 -21.62 -16.15 -59.56
CA GLU A 6 -21.58 -14.73 -59.15
C GLU A 6 -22.98 -14.15 -58.90
N LEU A 7 -23.09 -13.26 -57.91
CA LEU A 7 -24.29 -12.48 -57.64
C LEU A 7 -24.09 -11.02 -58.05
N GLU A 8 -24.98 -10.46 -58.86
CA GLU A 8 -24.91 -9.05 -59.28
C GLU A 8 -26.06 -8.22 -58.67
N ILE A 9 -25.73 -7.12 -58.00
CA ILE A 9 -26.70 -6.16 -57.45
C ILE A 9 -26.74 -4.91 -58.34
N LYS A 10 -27.89 -4.64 -58.94
CA LYS A 10 -28.11 -3.55 -59.92
C LYS A 10 -29.14 -2.50 -59.49
N ARG A 11 -29.71 -2.62 -58.30
CA ARG A 11 -30.67 -1.67 -57.72
C ARG A 11 -30.56 -1.66 -56.20
N ASP A 12 -31.12 -0.63 -55.57
CA ASP A 12 -31.26 -0.58 -54.11
C ASP A 12 -32.03 -1.79 -53.60
N ILE A 13 -31.51 -2.42 -52.54
CA ILE A 13 -32.05 -3.67 -52.02
C ILE A 13 -31.65 -3.92 -50.57
N VAL A 14 -32.55 -4.58 -49.83
CA VAL A 14 -32.26 -5.22 -48.53
C VAL A 14 -32.22 -6.72 -48.75
N ILE A 15 -31.14 -7.37 -48.33
CA ILE A 15 -30.93 -8.81 -48.44
C ILE A 15 -30.71 -9.35 -47.02
N ASP A 16 -31.69 -10.10 -46.51
CA ASP A 16 -31.55 -10.85 -45.27
C ASP A 16 -31.07 -12.27 -45.56
N PHE A 17 -29.89 -12.61 -45.03
CA PHE A 17 -29.29 -13.94 -45.16
C PHE A 17 -29.83 -14.94 -44.12
N GLY A 18 -30.72 -14.48 -43.23
CA GLY A 18 -31.42 -15.30 -42.24
C GLY A 18 -30.50 -15.91 -41.17
N GLY A 19 -29.26 -15.43 -41.04
CA GLY A 19 -28.26 -15.99 -40.12
C GLY A 19 -27.76 -17.38 -40.50
N LEU A 20 -28.16 -17.89 -41.67
CA LEU A 20 -27.73 -19.20 -42.17
C LEU A 20 -26.28 -19.12 -42.65
N ALA A 21 -25.53 -20.21 -42.51
CA ALA A 21 -24.15 -20.25 -43.01
C ALA A 21 -24.12 -20.32 -44.55
N HIS A 22 -23.46 -19.38 -45.21
CA HIS A 22 -23.28 -19.33 -46.67
C HIS A 22 -21.82 -19.56 -47.06
N ASN A 23 -21.58 -20.55 -47.91
CA ASN A 23 -20.28 -20.81 -48.50
C ASN A 23 -20.27 -20.29 -49.94
N PHE A 24 -19.47 -19.26 -50.18
CA PHE A 24 -19.34 -18.61 -51.48
C PHE A 24 -18.37 -19.35 -52.41
N GLY A 25 -17.63 -20.35 -51.91
CA GLY A 25 -16.61 -21.03 -52.71
C GLY A 25 -15.62 -19.99 -53.26
N THR A 26 -15.48 -19.91 -54.58
CA THR A 26 -14.64 -18.92 -55.26
C THR A 26 -15.44 -17.80 -55.92
N HIS A 27 -16.73 -17.67 -55.58
CA HIS A 27 -17.66 -16.70 -56.17
C HIS A 27 -17.81 -15.45 -55.31
N HIS A 28 -18.23 -14.35 -55.92
CA HIS A 28 -18.33 -13.02 -55.34
C HIS A 28 -19.74 -12.43 -55.48
N ILE A 29 -19.98 -11.37 -54.73
CA ILE A 29 -21.11 -10.45 -54.89
C ILE A 29 -20.58 -9.16 -55.53
N TYR A 30 -21.01 -8.87 -56.76
CA TYR A 30 -20.69 -7.63 -57.47
C TYR A 30 -21.79 -6.59 -57.28
N ILE A 31 -21.40 -5.35 -57.00
CA ILE A 31 -22.31 -4.21 -56.89
C ILE A 31 -22.03 -3.22 -58.03
N ASN A 32 -23.07 -2.91 -58.79
CA ASN A 32 -23.04 -1.95 -59.90
C ASN A 32 -22.95 -0.49 -59.38
N GLU A 33 -22.63 0.46 -60.25
CA GLU A 33 -22.59 1.91 -59.97
C GLU A 33 -23.96 2.58 -59.77
N THR A 34 -25.04 1.95 -60.22
CA THR A 34 -26.41 2.51 -60.20
C THR A 34 -27.04 2.62 -58.80
N PRO A 35 -27.00 1.59 -57.93
CA PRO A 35 -27.57 1.67 -56.59
C PRO A 35 -26.95 2.81 -55.78
N GLN A 36 -27.68 3.26 -54.77
CA GLN A 36 -27.24 4.25 -53.78
C GLN A 36 -27.26 3.68 -52.36
N SER A 37 -28.09 2.66 -52.08
CA SER A 37 -28.21 2.05 -50.76
C SER A 37 -28.44 0.55 -50.85
N ILE A 38 -27.59 -0.22 -50.14
CA ILE A 38 -27.68 -1.67 -50.03
C ILE A 38 -27.60 -2.05 -48.57
N GLU A 39 -28.48 -2.93 -48.10
CA GLU A 39 -28.43 -3.46 -46.74
C GLU A 39 -28.31 -4.99 -46.77
N PHE A 40 -27.37 -5.51 -45.99
CA PHE A 40 -27.18 -6.93 -45.72
C PHE A 40 -27.53 -7.23 -44.26
N GLN A 41 -28.55 -8.05 -44.03
CA GLN A 41 -28.98 -8.43 -42.68
C GLN A 41 -28.53 -9.87 -42.37
N ASN A 42 -28.10 -10.10 -41.14
CA ASN A 42 -27.76 -11.42 -40.61
C ASN A 42 -26.77 -12.20 -41.50
N PHE A 43 -25.71 -11.53 -41.94
CA PHE A 43 -24.70 -12.08 -42.84
C PHE A 43 -23.82 -13.10 -42.13
N LYS A 44 -23.71 -14.30 -42.69
CA LYS A 44 -22.78 -15.33 -42.24
C LYS A 44 -22.13 -16.03 -43.43
N GLY A 45 -20.88 -15.70 -43.70
CA GLY A 45 -20.19 -16.07 -44.93
C GLY A 45 -18.87 -16.80 -44.70
N THR A 46 -18.51 -17.69 -45.62
CA THR A 46 -17.12 -18.15 -45.79
C THR A 46 -16.83 -18.25 -47.28
N ALA A 47 -15.59 -18.03 -47.66
CA ALA A 47 -15.14 -18.17 -49.05
C ALA A 47 -13.77 -18.85 -49.11
N ALA A 48 -13.62 -19.66 -50.16
CA ALA A 48 -12.34 -20.21 -50.57
C ALA A 48 -11.59 -19.20 -51.44
N HIS A 49 -10.27 -19.26 -51.41
CA HIS A 49 -9.45 -18.47 -52.32
C HIS A 49 -9.61 -19.03 -53.75
N PRO A 50 -9.78 -18.19 -54.80
CA PRO A 50 -9.92 -18.65 -56.18
C PRO A 50 -8.68 -19.36 -56.78
N GLY A 51 -7.62 -19.60 -56.00
CA GLY A 51 -6.38 -20.26 -56.40
C GLY A 51 -5.77 -19.75 -57.73
N GLY A 52 -4.92 -18.72 -57.70
CA GLY A 52 -4.31 -18.21 -58.92
C GLY A 52 -3.00 -17.45 -58.72
N LEU A 53 -2.15 -17.49 -59.74
CA LEU A 53 -0.88 -16.74 -59.89
C LEU A 53 -1.08 -15.27 -60.28
N ILE A 54 -2.27 -14.69 -60.06
CA ILE A 54 -2.59 -13.34 -60.54
C ILE A 54 -2.65 -12.39 -59.33
N PRO A 55 -1.80 -11.36 -59.26
CA PRO A 55 -1.64 -10.48 -58.10
C PRO A 55 -2.75 -9.41 -57.99
N ASN A 56 -4.02 -9.76 -58.24
CA ASN A 56 -5.11 -8.78 -58.20
C ASN A 56 -5.74 -8.71 -56.79
N ILE A 57 -5.38 -7.65 -56.06
CA ILE A 57 -5.76 -7.37 -54.66
C ILE A 57 -7.29 -7.26 -54.47
N ASP A 58 -8.01 -6.86 -55.52
CA ASP A 58 -9.46 -6.64 -55.51
C ASP A 58 -10.26 -7.95 -55.38
N GLY A 59 -9.67 -9.09 -55.79
CA GLY A 59 -10.31 -10.40 -55.73
C GLY A 59 -10.31 -11.04 -54.34
N ASN A 60 -9.73 -10.39 -53.34
CA ASN A 60 -9.58 -10.93 -51.98
C ASN A 60 -10.77 -10.60 -51.05
N ALA A 61 -11.96 -10.35 -51.60
CA ALA A 61 -13.18 -10.03 -50.83
C ALA A 61 -14.41 -10.79 -51.37
N ILE A 62 -15.35 -11.11 -50.48
CA ILE A 62 -16.64 -11.71 -50.86
C ILE A 62 -17.48 -10.70 -51.64
N ILE A 63 -17.46 -9.44 -51.25
CA ILE A 63 -18.24 -8.35 -51.88
C ILE A 63 -17.29 -7.39 -52.60
N ILE A 64 -17.55 -7.16 -53.88
CA ILE A 64 -16.76 -6.28 -54.74
C ILE A 64 -17.67 -5.15 -55.27
N ALA A 65 -17.41 -3.92 -54.85
CA ALA A 65 -18.25 -2.76 -55.16
C ALA A 65 -17.81 -2.00 -56.41
N TYR A 66 -17.54 -2.75 -57.49
CA TYR A 66 -17.43 -2.25 -58.84
C TYR A 66 -17.82 -3.34 -59.84
N MET A 67 -18.18 -2.94 -61.05
CA MET A 67 -18.29 -3.84 -62.21
C MET A 67 -17.33 -3.41 -63.31
N SER A 68 -16.85 -4.37 -64.10
CA SER A 68 -16.05 -4.09 -65.28
C SER A 68 -16.87 -4.28 -66.55
N ASP A 69 -16.76 -3.36 -67.50
CA ASP A 69 -17.29 -3.60 -68.85
C ASP A 69 -16.38 -4.57 -69.64
N PHE A 70 -16.80 -4.90 -70.86
CA PHE A 70 -16.02 -5.73 -71.79
C PHE A 70 -14.63 -5.16 -72.12
N TRP A 71 -14.44 -3.84 -71.99
CA TRP A 71 -13.18 -3.15 -72.26
C TRP A 71 -12.28 -3.05 -71.03
N GLY A 72 -12.73 -3.54 -69.87
CA GLY A 72 -12.00 -3.48 -68.61
C GLY A 72 -12.16 -2.16 -67.85
N ASN A 73 -13.05 -1.26 -68.28
CA ASN A 73 -13.36 -0.05 -67.51
C ASN A 73 -14.15 -0.42 -66.25
N ARG A 74 -13.71 0.09 -65.10
CA ARG A 74 -14.37 -0.14 -63.81
C ARG A 74 -15.38 0.95 -63.49
N TYR A 75 -16.59 0.53 -63.17
CA TYR A 75 -17.69 1.38 -62.71
C TYR A 75 -17.90 1.13 -61.22
N HIS A 76 -17.53 2.11 -60.40
CA HIS A 76 -17.50 1.97 -58.95
C HIS A 76 -18.80 2.42 -58.30
N PHE A 77 -19.25 1.66 -57.30
CA PHE A 77 -20.33 2.07 -56.42
C PHE A 77 -19.84 3.13 -55.41
N THR A 78 -20.60 4.20 -55.25
CA THR A 78 -20.25 5.36 -54.39
C THR A 78 -21.23 5.56 -53.22
N GLY A 79 -22.30 4.78 -53.16
CA GLY A 79 -23.35 4.88 -52.14
C GLY A 79 -22.96 4.33 -50.76
N GLU A 80 -23.96 3.83 -50.03
CA GLU A 80 -23.80 3.18 -48.72
C GLU A 80 -24.13 1.68 -48.77
N ILE A 81 -23.26 0.87 -48.17
CA ILE A 81 -23.48 -0.56 -47.90
C ILE A 81 -23.57 -0.75 -46.39
N LYS A 82 -24.75 -1.14 -45.91
CA LYS A 82 -25.06 -1.28 -44.50
C LYS A 82 -25.16 -2.76 -44.10
N PHE A 83 -24.61 -3.11 -42.94
CA PHE A 83 -24.79 -4.41 -42.31
C PHE A 83 -25.53 -4.25 -40.98
N THR A 84 -26.50 -5.13 -40.72
CA THR A 84 -27.30 -5.17 -39.48
C THR A 84 -27.49 -6.61 -38.98
N GLY A 85 -27.72 -6.77 -37.67
CA GLY A 85 -27.92 -8.10 -37.07
C GLY A 85 -26.61 -8.87 -36.88
N THR A 86 -26.56 -10.14 -37.27
CA THR A 86 -25.31 -10.93 -37.16
C THR A 86 -24.35 -10.66 -38.33
N LEU A 87 -23.04 -10.60 -38.05
CA LEU A 87 -22.00 -10.52 -39.08
C LEU A 87 -20.85 -11.48 -38.76
N ASP A 88 -20.91 -12.68 -39.33
CA ASP A 88 -19.93 -13.74 -39.13
C ASP A 88 -19.13 -14.02 -40.42
N LEU A 89 -17.80 -14.09 -40.29
CA LEU A 89 -16.93 -14.81 -41.22
C LEU A 89 -16.42 -16.05 -40.49
N TYR A 90 -16.59 -17.24 -41.07
CA TYR A 90 -16.37 -18.51 -40.37
C TYR A 90 -15.48 -19.49 -41.16
N ASP A 91 -15.04 -20.56 -40.48
CA ASP A 91 -14.18 -21.63 -41.02
C ASP A 91 -12.87 -21.13 -41.63
N GLY A 92 -12.27 -20.09 -41.05
CA GLY A 92 -11.04 -19.48 -41.53
C GLY A 92 -11.15 -19.00 -42.98
N SER A 93 -12.15 -18.15 -43.25
CA SER A 93 -12.44 -17.60 -44.58
C SER A 93 -11.16 -17.07 -45.22
N LYS A 94 -10.96 -17.41 -46.50
CA LYS A 94 -9.77 -17.01 -47.26
C LYS A 94 -9.94 -15.68 -48.00
N LEU A 95 -11.17 -15.21 -48.10
CA LEU A 95 -11.50 -13.86 -48.57
C LEU A 95 -12.01 -13.01 -47.41
N GLY A 96 -11.73 -11.72 -47.50
CA GLY A 96 -12.32 -10.67 -46.69
C GLY A 96 -13.80 -10.46 -46.90
N LEU A 97 -14.41 -9.54 -46.15
CA LEU A 97 -15.81 -9.19 -46.37
C LEU A 97 -15.98 -8.39 -47.66
N ILE A 98 -15.27 -7.27 -47.79
CA ILE A 98 -15.64 -6.26 -48.77
C ILE A 98 -14.47 -5.41 -49.31
N TYR A 99 -14.48 -5.20 -50.61
CA TYR A 99 -13.70 -4.21 -51.35
C TYR A 99 -14.64 -3.17 -51.98
N ALA A 100 -14.68 -1.96 -51.41
CA ALA A 100 -15.59 -0.88 -51.77
C ALA A 100 -14.90 0.51 -51.74
N PRO A 101 -13.87 0.73 -52.57
CA PRO A 101 -12.92 1.86 -52.47
C PRO A 101 -13.53 3.27 -52.50
N ARG A 102 -14.75 3.43 -53.03
CA ARG A 102 -15.45 4.71 -53.14
C ARG A 102 -16.73 4.81 -52.33
N ALA A 103 -17.08 3.76 -51.59
CA ALA A 103 -18.34 3.65 -50.87
C ALA A 103 -18.17 3.80 -49.36
N THR A 104 -19.29 4.11 -48.69
CA THR A 104 -19.36 4.02 -47.23
C THR A 104 -19.84 2.64 -46.86
N VAL A 105 -19.13 1.97 -45.95
CA VAL A 105 -19.56 0.73 -45.31
C VAL A 105 -19.97 1.06 -43.88
N THR A 106 -21.18 0.68 -43.49
CA THR A 106 -21.72 0.94 -42.15
C THR A 106 -22.10 -0.38 -41.49
N LEU A 107 -21.47 -0.67 -40.35
CA LEU A 107 -21.81 -1.77 -39.45
C LEU A 107 -22.66 -1.17 -38.32
N ASP A 108 -23.95 -1.43 -38.35
CA ASP A 108 -24.94 -0.79 -37.48
C ASP A 108 -25.58 -1.83 -36.56
N GLY A 109 -25.19 -1.79 -35.27
CA GLY A 109 -25.67 -2.72 -34.26
C GLY A 109 -25.34 -4.19 -34.58
N VAL A 110 -24.22 -4.44 -35.27
CA VAL A 110 -23.85 -5.81 -35.65
C VAL A 110 -23.17 -6.56 -34.52
N SER A 111 -23.28 -7.88 -34.50
CA SER A 111 -22.45 -8.73 -33.62
C SER A 111 -21.95 -9.95 -34.36
N GLY A 112 -20.67 -10.30 -34.20
CA GLY A 112 -20.16 -11.53 -34.78
C GLY A 112 -18.64 -11.70 -34.77
N VAL A 113 -18.22 -12.87 -35.24
CA VAL A 113 -16.80 -13.29 -35.29
C VAL A 113 -16.28 -13.17 -36.71
N LEU A 114 -15.10 -12.57 -36.86
CA LEU A 114 -14.41 -12.35 -38.13
C LEU A 114 -13.23 -13.33 -38.26
N ASP A 115 -13.51 -14.63 -38.41
CA ASP A 115 -12.49 -15.66 -38.62
C ASP A 115 -12.01 -15.65 -40.08
N VAL A 116 -11.10 -14.73 -40.36
CA VAL A 116 -10.44 -14.54 -41.67
C VAL A 116 -8.99 -14.91 -41.52
N GLN A 117 -8.52 -15.87 -42.31
CA GLN A 117 -7.17 -16.40 -42.20
C GLN A 117 -6.46 -16.36 -43.57
N PRO A 118 -5.24 -15.83 -43.64
CA PRO A 118 -4.46 -15.87 -44.88
C PRO A 118 -4.23 -17.30 -45.34
N VAL A 119 -3.98 -17.49 -46.64
CA VAL A 119 -3.53 -18.79 -47.14
C VAL A 119 -2.15 -19.13 -46.55
N LYS A 120 -1.81 -20.41 -46.46
CA LYS A 120 -0.56 -20.82 -45.79
C LYS A 120 0.69 -20.59 -46.64
N GLU A 121 0.56 -20.64 -47.96
CA GLU A 121 1.66 -20.53 -48.92
C GLU A 121 1.22 -19.76 -50.19
N GLY A 122 2.19 -19.21 -50.93
CA GLY A 122 1.95 -18.47 -52.17
C GLY A 122 1.81 -16.95 -51.99
N MET A 123 1.50 -16.23 -53.08
CA MET A 123 1.49 -14.75 -53.11
C MET A 123 0.47 -14.09 -52.17
N ASN A 124 -0.52 -14.83 -51.67
CA ASN A 124 -1.54 -14.33 -50.75
C ASN A 124 -1.33 -14.82 -49.30
N ALA A 125 -0.16 -15.41 -49.00
CA ALA A 125 0.14 -15.92 -47.66
C ALA A 125 0.54 -14.84 -46.65
N ALA A 126 0.84 -13.62 -47.13
CA ALA A 126 1.09 -12.49 -46.26
C ALA A 126 -0.17 -12.16 -45.44
N PRO A 127 -0.06 -12.02 -44.10
CA PRO A 127 -1.22 -11.83 -43.21
C PRO A 127 -2.15 -10.70 -43.62
N GLY A 128 -1.61 -9.56 -44.07
CA GLY A 128 -2.41 -8.41 -44.45
C GLY A 128 -3.13 -8.53 -45.80
N LYS A 129 -2.86 -9.58 -46.61
CA LYS A 129 -3.65 -9.84 -47.83
C LYS A 129 -5.05 -10.38 -47.51
N ALA A 130 -5.25 -10.92 -46.31
CA ALA A 130 -6.54 -11.29 -45.77
C ALA A 130 -7.07 -10.15 -44.89
N TYR A 131 -7.84 -9.25 -45.50
CA TYR A 131 -8.37 -8.05 -44.85
C TYR A 131 -9.88 -8.16 -44.63
N PHE A 132 -10.43 -7.54 -43.59
CA PHE A 132 -11.88 -7.53 -43.41
C PHE A 132 -12.57 -6.54 -44.38
N CYS A 133 -12.18 -5.27 -44.36
CA CYS A 133 -12.82 -4.21 -45.15
C CYS A 133 -11.80 -3.29 -45.81
N ARG A 134 -12.00 -2.96 -47.08
CA ARG A 134 -11.37 -1.82 -47.77
C ARG A 134 -12.48 -0.94 -48.30
N SER A 135 -12.67 0.25 -47.74
CA SER A 135 -13.74 1.15 -48.18
C SER A 135 -13.32 2.60 -48.08
N TYR A 136 -14.01 3.53 -48.75
CA TYR A 136 -13.71 4.97 -48.59
C TYR A 136 -13.91 5.41 -47.12
N GLN A 137 -14.97 4.90 -46.49
CA GLN A 137 -15.26 5.13 -45.09
C GLN A 137 -15.90 3.89 -44.47
N LEU A 138 -15.39 3.45 -43.31
CA LEU A 138 -15.98 2.40 -42.48
C LEU A 138 -16.53 3.00 -41.19
N ASN A 139 -17.83 2.85 -40.96
CA ASN A 139 -18.49 3.20 -39.70
C ASN A 139 -18.86 1.93 -38.93
N VAL A 140 -18.46 1.84 -37.67
CA VAL A 140 -18.85 0.78 -36.73
C VAL A 140 -19.59 1.47 -35.58
N ILE A 141 -20.91 1.32 -35.54
CA ILE A 141 -21.80 2.17 -34.74
C ILE A 141 -22.86 1.38 -33.99
N ASN A 142 -23.57 2.08 -33.10
CA ASN A 142 -24.74 1.60 -32.35
C ASN A 142 -24.49 0.30 -31.59
N GLY A 143 -23.39 0.25 -30.83
CA GLY A 143 -23.05 -0.87 -29.95
C GLY A 143 -22.54 -2.11 -30.67
N SER A 144 -22.09 -2.00 -31.93
CA SER A 144 -21.59 -3.15 -32.69
C SER A 144 -20.44 -3.87 -31.97
N GLN A 145 -20.43 -5.21 -31.97
CA GLN A 145 -19.43 -6.04 -31.27
C GLN A 145 -18.76 -7.01 -32.25
N LEU A 146 -17.49 -6.77 -32.57
CA LEU A 146 -16.74 -7.58 -33.54
C LEU A 146 -15.48 -8.16 -32.93
N TYR A 147 -15.25 -9.45 -33.16
CA TYR A 147 -14.06 -10.15 -32.69
C TYR A 147 -13.38 -10.89 -33.84
N GLY A 148 -12.11 -10.57 -34.12
CA GLY A 148 -11.29 -11.23 -35.14
C GLY A 148 -10.18 -12.08 -34.51
N PRO A 149 -10.38 -13.38 -34.25
CA PRO A 149 -9.41 -14.23 -33.52
C PRO A 149 -8.09 -14.52 -34.26
N TYR A 150 -8.05 -14.29 -35.57
CA TYR A 150 -6.88 -14.50 -36.43
C TYR A 150 -6.74 -13.41 -37.50
N LEU A 151 -7.32 -12.24 -37.25
CA LEU A 151 -7.43 -11.17 -38.25
C LEU A 151 -6.24 -10.24 -38.17
N GLY A 152 -5.33 -10.37 -39.14
CA GLY A 152 -4.16 -9.49 -39.25
C GLY A 152 -4.52 -8.06 -39.68
N LYS A 153 -5.51 -7.89 -40.58
CA LYS A 153 -5.88 -6.59 -41.17
C LYS A 153 -7.39 -6.33 -41.12
N PHE A 154 -7.82 -5.38 -40.30
CA PHE A 154 -9.23 -5.01 -40.19
C PHE A 154 -9.65 -3.99 -41.26
N TYR A 155 -8.85 -2.93 -41.42
CA TYR A 155 -9.12 -1.86 -42.39
C TYR A 155 -7.94 -1.72 -43.35
N GLY A 156 -8.19 -2.06 -44.61
CA GLY A 156 -7.12 -2.26 -45.58
C GLY A 156 -6.77 -1.07 -46.44
N PHE A 157 -5.63 -1.23 -47.13
CA PHE A 157 -5.01 -0.24 -48.01
C PHE A 157 -5.97 0.27 -49.08
N LEU A 158 -6.17 1.59 -49.08
CA LEU A 158 -6.82 2.38 -50.13
C LEU A 158 -5.72 3.16 -50.85
N ASP A 159 -5.66 3.11 -52.18
CA ASP A 159 -4.75 3.97 -52.92
C ASP A 159 -5.32 5.40 -53.00
N SER A 160 -4.46 6.40 -53.13
CA SER A 160 -4.84 7.79 -53.49
C SER A 160 -5.71 7.87 -54.75
N GLY A 161 -5.49 6.98 -55.73
CA GLY A 161 -6.33 6.88 -56.93
C GLY A 161 -7.75 6.40 -56.66
N ASP A 162 -7.95 5.61 -55.59
CA ASP A 162 -9.25 5.05 -55.23
C ASP A 162 -10.23 6.13 -54.77
N GLU A 163 -9.75 7.23 -54.20
CA GLU A 163 -10.59 8.36 -53.75
C GLU A 163 -11.18 9.18 -54.89
N THR A 164 -10.51 9.18 -56.06
CA THR A 164 -10.91 10.03 -57.18
C THR A 164 -12.33 9.68 -57.63
N GLY A 165 -13.28 10.60 -57.48
CA GLY A 165 -14.67 10.37 -57.90
C GLY A 165 -15.56 9.64 -56.89
N SER A 166 -15.19 9.55 -55.60
CA SER A 166 -16.14 9.14 -54.54
C SER A 166 -17.27 10.14 -54.31
N GLY A 167 -17.05 11.43 -54.65
CA GLY A 167 -17.98 12.52 -54.35
C GLY A 167 -18.06 12.89 -52.87
N LYS A 168 -17.27 12.23 -52.01
CA LYS A 168 -17.20 12.41 -50.57
C LYS A 168 -15.91 13.13 -50.18
N THR A 169 -15.88 13.75 -49.00
CA THR A 169 -14.78 14.61 -48.55
C THR A 169 -14.14 14.17 -47.23
N ALA A 170 -14.51 13.02 -46.68
CA ALA A 170 -14.08 12.56 -45.36
C ALA A 170 -13.81 11.04 -45.35
N PRO A 171 -12.65 10.59 -45.87
CA PRO A 171 -12.26 9.19 -45.78
C PRO A 171 -11.91 8.84 -44.32
N GLY A 172 -12.22 7.62 -43.88
CA GLY A 172 -11.94 7.29 -42.48
C GLY A 172 -12.50 5.99 -41.93
N LEU A 173 -12.00 5.65 -40.75
CA LEU A 173 -12.48 4.55 -39.92
C LEU A 173 -13.08 5.14 -38.65
N HIS A 174 -14.33 4.83 -38.34
CA HIS A 174 -15.01 5.35 -37.17
C HIS A 174 -15.59 4.22 -36.32
N ILE A 175 -15.23 4.18 -35.03
CA ILE A 175 -15.78 3.25 -34.04
C ILE A 175 -16.48 4.09 -32.97
N LEU A 176 -17.81 4.10 -33.00
CA LEU A 176 -18.62 5.07 -32.30
C LEU A 176 -19.76 4.40 -31.52
N SER A 177 -20.40 5.17 -30.64
CA SER A 177 -21.67 4.81 -30.00
C SER A 177 -21.62 3.47 -29.25
N GLY A 178 -20.56 3.24 -28.46
CA GLY A 178 -20.39 2.04 -27.62
C GLY A 178 -19.94 0.79 -28.38
N SER A 179 -19.45 0.95 -29.62
CA SER A 179 -19.06 -0.18 -30.46
C SER A 179 -17.64 -0.66 -30.18
N LYS A 180 -17.42 -1.97 -30.26
CA LYS A 180 -16.13 -2.61 -29.98
C LYS A 180 -15.65 -3.45 -31.16
N VAL A 181 -14.36 -3.33 -31.44
CA VAL A 181 -13.63 -4.18 -32.38
C VAL A 181 -12.39 -4.70 -31.68
N SER A 182 -12.28 -6.01 -31.53
CA SER A 182 -11.12 -6.67 -30.94
C SER A 182 -10.48 -7.63 -31.92
N LEU A 183 -9.17 -7.52 -32.12
CA LEU A 183 -8.39 -8.30 -33.06
C LEU A 183 -7.30 -9.06 -32.31
N ASP A 184 -7.23 -10.37 -32.51
CA ASP A 184 -6.12 -11.20 -32.07
C ASP A 184 -5.39 -11.77 -33.29
N TYR A 185 -4.05 -11.79 -33.20
CA TYR A 185 -3.20 -12.45 -34.17
C TYR A 185 -1.96 -13.02 -33.49
N ASP A 186 -1.99 -14.31 -33.15
CA ASP A 186 -1.00 -14.95 -32.30
C ASP A 186 0.23 -15.52 -33.03
N ARG A 187 0.27 -15.44 -34.36
CA ARG A 187 1.39 -15.90 -35.18
C ARG A 187 2.50 -14.85 -35.26
N ALA A 188 3.74 -15.28 -35.00
CA ALA A 188 4.94 -14.46 -35.07
C ALA A 188 5.55 -14.40 -36.49
N ASP A 189 4.72 -14.15 -37.50
CA ASP A 189 5.17 -14.13 -38.89
C ASP A 189 6.05 -12.91 -39.16
N GLY A 190 7.18 -13.12 -39.85
CA GLY A 190 7.97 -12.05 -40.45
C GLY A 190 7.35 -11.59 -41.76
N VAL A 191 6.94 -10.32 -41.86
CA VAL A 191 6.20 -9.81 -43.02
C VAL A 191 6.86 -8.55 -43.58
N SER A 192 7.18 -8.55 -44.87
CA SER A 192 7.81 -7.41 -45.55
C SER A 192 6.84 -6.53 -46.35
N ASP A 193 5.59 -6.95 -46.52
CA ASP A 193 4.59 -6.24 -47.34
C ASP A 193 3.42 -5.74 -46.47
N GLU A 194 2.33 -6.52 -46.36
CA GLU A 194 1.12 -6.14 -45.63
C GLU A 194 0.94 -7.00 -44.35
N GLY A 195 0.87 -6.35 -43.19
CA GLY A 195 0.68 -7.02 -41.87
C GLY A 195 0.00 -6.15 -40.80
N GLU A 196 -0.46 -4.97 -41.17
CA GLU A 196 -1.04 -3.95 -40.31
C GLU A 196 -2.52 -4.24 -40.04
N ALA A 197 -3.01 -3.88 -38.84
CA ALA A 197 -4.44 -3.91 -38.53
C ALA A 197 -5.20 -2.83 -39.29
N VAL A 198 -4.58 -1.66 -39.45
CA VAL A 198 -5.12 -0.50 -40.18
C VAL A 198 -4.02 0.05 -41.08
N ASP A 199 -4.30 0.21 -42.36
CA ASP A 199 -3.36 0.80 -43.33
C ASP A 199 -4.07 1.75 -44.29
N THR A 200 -3.65 3.02 -44.31
CA THR A 200 -4.23 4.05 -45.17
C THR A 200 -3.15 4.86 -45.89
N LEU A 201 -3.30 5.05 -47.20
CA LEU A 201 -2.45 5.95 -48.00
C LEU A 201 -3.02 7.35 -48.23
N PRO A 202 -4.34 7.56 -48.37
CA PRO A 202 -4.83 8.87 -48.75
C PRO A 202 -4.65 9.94 -47.67
N GLY A 203 -4.68 11.20 -48.09
CA GLY A 203 -4.58 12.34 -47.19
C GLY A 203 -5.89 12.64 -46.46
N ASN A 204 -5.81 13.37 -45.36
CA ASN A 204 -6.95 13.81 -44.55
C ASN A 204 -7.84 12.67 -44.02
N VAL A 205 -7.27 11.46 -43.88
CA VAL A 205 -7.99 10.31 -43.32
C VAL A 205 -8.15 10.47 -41.82
N THR A 206 -9.36 10.22 -41.31
CA THR A 206 -9.61 10.21 -39.86
C THR A 206 -9.86 8.80 -39.34
N PHE A 207 -9.06 8.33 -38.38
CA PHE A 207 -9.40 7.20 -37.53
C PHE A 207 -9.96 7.73 -36.20
N LYS A 208 -11.27 7.58 -35.99
CA LYS A 208 -11.97 8.05 -34.78
C LYS A 208 -12.46 6.91 -33.92
N VAL A 209 -12.15 6.95 -32.62
CA VAL A 209 -12.82 6.11 -31.60
C VAL A 209 -13.45 7.03 -30.56
N SER A 210 -14.78 6.98 -30.42
CA SER A 210 -15.48 7.94 -29.57
C SER A 210 -16.76 7.43 -28.93
N GLY A 211 -16.99 7.85 -27.70
CA GLY A 211 -18.17 7.52 -26.91
C GLY A 211 -17.89 6.41 -25.89
N SER A 212 -18.56 6.50 -24.75
CA SER A 212 -18.40 5.53 -23.66
C SER A 212 -18.67 4.11 -24.17
N GLY A 213 -17.75 3.19 -23.87
CA GLY A 213 -17.79 1.81 -24.34
C GLY A 213 -17.26 1.58 -25.76
N SER A 214 -16.93 2.63 -26.52
CA SER A 214 -16.32 2.47 -27.85
C SER A 214 -14.84 2.09 -27.74
N GLU A 215 -14.43 1.03 -28.43
CA GLU A 215 -13.11 0.42 -28.24
C GLU A 215 -12.55 -0.21 -29.53
N PHE A 216 -11.26 0.02 -29.80
CA PHE A 216 -10.48 -0.71 -30.80
C PHE A 216 -9.27 -1.35 -30.14
N SER A 217 -9.24 -2.68 -30.06
CA SER A 217 -8.16 -3.43 -29.41
C SER A 217 -7.45 -4.37 -30.39
N VAL A 218 -6.12 -4.41 -30.34
CA VAL A 218 -5.30 -5.32 -31.15
C VAL A 218 -4.29 -6.03 -30.25
N ASN A 219 -4.31 -7.36 -30.24
CA ASN A 219 -3.28 -8.19 -29.61
C ASN A 219 -2.56 -8.99 -30.72
N THR A 220 -1.31 -8.66 -31.01
CA THR A 220 -0.62 -9.21 -32.18
C THR A 220 0.82 -9.61 -31.91
N LYS A 221 1.26 -10.68 -32.56
CA LYS A 221 2.67 -11.10 -32.59
C LYS A 221 3.34 -10.87 -33.95
N ILE A 222 2.65 -10.22 -34.90
CA ILE A 222 3.19 -9.96 -36.24
C ILE A 222 4.50 -9.18 -36.11
N ASN A 223 5.50 -9.60 -36.88
CA ASN A 223 6.78 -8.93 -37.01
C ASN A 223 6.89 -8.29 -38.39
N ILE A 224 6.53 -7.02 -38.52
CA ILE A 224 6.65 -6.28 -39.79
C ILE A 224 8.11 -5.84 -39.95
N THR A 225 8.80 -6.44 -40.91
CA THR A 225 10.25 -6.24 -41.11
C THR A 225 10.56 -5.08 -42.05
N ASN A 226 9.60 -4.62 -42.84
CA ASN A 226 9.77 -3.49 -43.77
C ASN A 226 9.64 -2.15 -43.05
N ASP A 227 10.73 -1.37 -42.99
CA ASP A 227 10.77 -0.09 -42.27
C ASP A 227 9.75 0.95 -42.75
N ASN A 228 9.32 0.87 -44.02
CA ASN A 228 8.30 1.76 -44.56
C ASN A 228 6.89 1.46 -44.03
N ASN A 229 6.67 0.31 -43.41
CA ASN A 229 5.36 -0.20 -42.98
C ASN A 229 5.35 -0.67 -41.51
N ARG A 230 6.33 -0.25 -40.68
CA ARG A 230 6.47 -0.68 -39.27
C ARG A 230 5.49 0.02 -38.33
N GLY A 231 4.20 -0.29 -38.46
CA GLY A 231 3.15 0.15 -37.53
C GLY A 231 1.92 -0.74 -37.62
N ILE A 232 1.37 -1.17 -36.47
CA ILE A 232 0.09 -1.91 -36.43
C ILE A 232 -1.06 -1.04 -36.94
N ILE A 233 -1.03 0.26 -36.63
CA ILE A 233 -1.83 1.29 -37.27
C ILE A 233 -0.91 2.17 -38.10
N GLN A 234 -1.07 2.12 -39.41
CA GLN A 234 -0.26 2.83 -40.39
C GLN A 234 -1.12 3.85 -41.15
N MET A 235 -0.74 5.13 -41.08
CA MET A 235 -1.40 6.21 -41.84
C MET A 235 -0.35 7.03 -42.59
N ARG A 236 -0.39 7.02 -43.92
CA ARG A 236 0.68 7.56 -44.77
C ARG A 236 0.37 8.91 -45.42
N GLY A 237 -0.90 9.25 -45.64
CA GLY A 237 -1.26 10.50 -46.29
C GLY A 237 -1.23 11.70 -45.35
N SER A 238 -0.85 12.87 -45.88
CA SER A 238 -0.77 14.14 -45.14
C SER A 238 -2.10 14.57 -44.55
N GLY A 239 -2.07 15.27 -43.42
CA GLY A 239 -3.27 15.74 -42.71
C GLY A 239 -4.10 14.64 -42.05
N SER A 240 -3.57 13.42 -41.95
CA SER A 240 -4.27 12.30 -41.31
C SER A 240 -4.41 12.50 -39.81
N ARG A 241 -5.47 11.96 -39.21
CA ARG A 241 -5.77 12.15 -37.79
C ARG A 241 -6.22 10.86 -37.12
N VAL A 242 -5.58 10.51 -36.02
CA VAL A 242 -6.16 9.59 -35.02
C VAL A 242 -6.82 10.44 -33.93
N ALA A 243 -8.11 10.22 -33.69
CA ALA A 243 -8.90 10.98 -32.72
C ALA A 243 -9.60 10.05 -31.73
N VAL A 244 -9.22 10.11 -30.46
CA VAL A 244 -9.85 9.33 -29.38
C VAL A 244 -10.50 10.26 -28.39
N SER A 245 -11.80 10.10 -28.13
CA SER A 245 -12.56 11.08 -27.34
C SER A 245 -13.77 10.50 -26.61
N ASN A 246 -14.32 11.23 -25.65
CA ASN A 246 -15.55 10.88 -24.93
C ASN A 246 -15.48 9.46 -24.36
N ASP A 247 -14.43 9.17 -23.58
CA ASP A 247 -14.13 7.85 -22.99
C ASP A 247 -13.88 6.69 -23.97
N GLY A 248 -13.70 6.99 -25.26
CA GLY A 248 -13.30 6.00 -26.27
C GLY A 248 -11.88 5.48 -26.03
N LYS A 249 -11.58 4.26 -26.49
CA LYS A 249 -10.31 3.58 -26.20
C LYS A 249 -9.65 2.93 -27.42
N ILE A 250 -8.33 3.10 -27.53
CA ILE A 250 -7.49 2.27 -28.42
C ILE A 250 -6.47 1.54 -27.56
N THR A 251 -6.35 0.23 -27.74
CA THR A 251 -5.37 -0.60 -27.03
C THR A 251 -4.60 -1.48 -28.01
N ILE A 252 -3.27 -1.40 -27.98
CA ILE A 252 -2.41 -2.21 -28.84
C ILE A 252 -1.40 -2.95 -27.97
N ASN A 253 -1.50 -4.27 -27.94
CA ASN A 253 -0.51 -5.16 -27.35
C ASN A 253 0.24 -5.87 -28.48
N THR A 254 1.55 -5.65 -28.57
CA THR A 254 2.37 -6.13 -29.69
C THR A 254 3.65 -6.80 -29.18
N ALA A 255 4.03 -7.92 -29.81
CA ALA A 255 5.27 -8.60 -29.46
C ALA A 255 6.50 -7.84 -29.97
N THR A 256 6.51 -7.45 -31.25
CA THR A 256 7.70 -6.92 -31.91
C THR A 256 7.47 -5.71 -32.82
N THR A 257 6.27 -5.43 -33.31
CA THR A 257 6.04 -4.32 -34.26
C THR A 257 5.51 -3.10 -33.54
N GLY A 258 5.97 -1.89 -33.90
CA GLY A 258 5.45 -0.63 -33.39
C GLY A 258 3.92 -0.49 -33.45
N GLY A 259 3.32 0.18 -32.47
CA GLY A 259 1.87 0.35 -32.39
C GLY A 259 1.33 1.29 -33.45
N PHE A 260 1.96 2.46 -33.61
CA PHE A 260 1.57 3.49 -34.57
C PHE A 260 2.71 3.90 -35.48
N ARG A 261 2.40 4.13 -36.76
CA ARG A 261 3.27 4.86 -37.69
C ARG A 261 2.45 5.87 -38.50
N LEU A 262 2.68 7.15 -38.24
CA LEU A 262 2.08 8.27 -38.97
C LEU A 262 3.15 8.90 -39.86
N GLN A 263 2.96 8.90 -41.18
CA GLN A 263 3.98 9.36 -42.15
C GLN A 263 3.59 10.62 -42.95
N GLY A 264 2.34 11.05 -42.93
CA GLY A 264 1.92 12.20 -43.72
C GLY A 264 2.19 13.53 -43.02
N ASP A 265 2.78 14.52 -43.70
CA ASP A 265 2.96 15.89 -43.17
C ASP A 265 1.68 16.43 -42.51
N SER A 266 1.83 17.21 -41.43
CA SER A 266 0.72 17.82 -40.67
C SER A 266 -0.31 16.82 -40.11
N SER A 267 0.06 15.54 -39.97
CA SER A 267 -0.79 14.54 -39.31
C SER A 267 -0.69 14.60 -37.80
N GLN A 268 -1.72 14.11 -37.10
CA GLN A 268 -1.79 14.19 -35.64
C GLN A 268 -2.44 12.97 -34.98
N ILE A 269 -1.99 12.67 -33.76
CA ILE A 269 -2.74 11.87 -32.79
C ILE A 269 -3.29 12.83 -31.75
N HIS A 270 -4.61 12.81 -31.54
CA HIS A 270 -5.29 13.68 -30.59
C HIS A 270 -6.22 12.87 -29.70
N VAL A 271 -5.91 12.85 -28.40
CA VAL A 271 -6.73 12.24 -27.34
C VAL A 271 -7.36 13.33 -26.49
N SER A 272 -8.68 13.29 -26.32
CA SER A 272 -9.42 14.33 -25.60
C SER A 272 -10.60 13.80 -24.79
N SER A 273 -11.17 14.62 -23.90
CA SER A 273 -12.44 14.33 -23.21
C SER A 273 -12.54 12.90 -22.63
N GLY A 274 -11.56 12.47 -21.84
CA GLY A 274 -11.54 11.12 -21.22
C GLY A 274 -11.06 9.98 -22.12
N GLY A 275 -10.72 10.28 -23.39
CA GLY A 275 -10.23 9.28 -24.35
C GLY A 275 -8.90 8.64 -23.92
N GLN A 276 -8.64 7.41 -24.35
CA GLN A 276 -7.44 6.67 -23.92
C GLN A 276 -6.78 5.94 -25.08
N ILE A 277 -5.45 6.07 -25.20
CA ILE A 277 -4.61 5.23 -26.05
C ILE A 277 -3.60 4.51 -25.17
N SER A 278 -3.52 3.18 -25.31
CA SER A 278 -2.48 2.38 -24.67
C SER A 278 -1.72 1.56 -25.70
N VAL A 279 -0.39 1.64 -25.69
CA VAL A 279 0.51 0.84 -26.53
C VAL A 279 1.49 0.10 -25.63
N LYS A 280 1.38 -1.23 -25.61
CA LYS A 280 2.32 -2.10 -24.91
C LYS A 280 3.09 -2.93 -25.91
N MET A 281 4.40 -2.76 -25.94
CA MET A 281 5.31 -3.40 -26.87
C MET A 281 6.35 -4.22 -26.13
N ALA A 282 6.36 -5.54 -26.31
CA ALA A 282 7.25 -6.43 -25.57
C ALA A 282 8.73 -6.23 -25.93
N GLY A 283 9.03 -5.96 -27.21
CA GLY A 283 10.36 -5.60 -27.67
C GLY A 283 10.34 -5.08 -29.09
N ASP A 284 11.48 -4.61 -29.60
CA ASP A 284 11.62 -4.07 -30.96
C ASP A 284 12.57 -4.88 -31.87
N GLY A 285 13.11 -6.00 -31.35
CA GLY A 285 14.08 -6.84 -32.07
C GLY A 285 15.39 -6.11 -32.42
N ASP A 286 15.73 -5.07 -31.67
CA ASP A 286 16.84 -4.14 -31.91
C ASP A 286 16.86 -3.54 -33.32
N GLN A 287 15.67 -3.39 -33.92
CA GLN A 287 15.53 -2.79 -35.25
C GLN A 287 15.46 -1.26 -35.13
N PRO A 288 16.33 -0.51 -35.84
CA PRO A 288 16.20 0.94 -35.92
C PRO A 288 14.84 1.33 -36.49
N GLY A 289 14.15 2.30 -35.88
CA GLY A 289 12.85 2.80 -36.36
C GLY A 289 11.64 1.94 -36.02
N ASN A 290 11.78 0.92 -35.17
CA ASN A 290 10.67 0.08 -34.70
C ASN A 290 10.17 0.56 -33.33
N ASN A 291 9.64 1.79 -33.32
CA ASN A 291 9.21 2.50 -32.13
C ASN A 291 7.78 2.13 -31.73
N GLY A 292 7.43 2.26 -30.45
CA GLY A 292 6.04 2.11 -29.99
C GLY A 292 5.08 3.05 -30.74
N MET A 293 5.49 4.30 -30.93
CA MET A 293 4.85 5.26 -31.85
C MET A 293 5.90 5.98 -32.69
N ARG A 294 5.68 6.03 -34.01
CA ARG A 294 6.59 6.69 -34.96
C ARG A 294 5.85 7.72 -35.81
N PHE A 295 6.45 8.89 -35.93
CA PHE A 295 5.97 10.05 -36.66
C PHE A 295 7.03 10.42 -37.69
N VAL A 296 6.71 10.38 -38.98
CA VAL A 296 7.64 10.59 -40.09
C VAL A 296 7.11 11.72 -40.97
N GLY A 297 7.85 12.80 -41.18
CA GLY A 297 7.39 13.95 -41.97
C GLY A 297 7.24 15.21 -41.12
N LYS A 298 6.84 16.33 -41.72
CA LYS A 298 6.92 17.67 -41.09
C LYS A 298 5.61 18.07 -40.40
N GLY A 299 5.71 18.81 -39.30
CA GLY A 299 4.56 19.41 -38.63
C GLY A 299 3.64 18.42 -37.92
N LEU A 300 4.17 17.27 -37.48
CA LEU A 300 3.36 16.26 -36.82
C LEU A 300 3.08 16.65 -35.37
N SER A 301 1.94 16.19 -34.85
CA SER A 301 1.49 16.54 -33.50
C SER A 301 1.01 15.34 -32.69
N LEU A 302 1.42 15.28 -31.43
CA LEU A 302 0.89 14.38 -30.41
C LEU A 302 0.20 15.23 -29.33
N ILE A 303 -1.11 15.10 -29.20
CA ILE A 303 -1.94 15.99 -28.37
C ILE A 303 -2.74 15.16 -27.36
N VAL A 304 -2.63 15.49 -26.08
CA VAL A 304 -3.45 14.94 -25.00
C VAL A 304 -4.11 16.09 -24.24
N GLU A 305 -5.43 16.19 -24.33
CA GLU A 305 -6.17 17.34 -23.80
C GLU A 305 -7.33 16.91 -22.90
N GLY A 306 -7.51 17.57 -21.75
CA GLY A 306 -8.69 17.36 -20.92
C GLY A 306 -8.52 16.26 -19.87
N ALA A 307 -9.18 16.45 -18.73
CA ALA A 307 -9.16 15.50 -17.62
C ALA A 307 -9.58 14.07 -18.05
N GLY A 308 -8.86 13.08 -17.54
CA GLY A 308 -9.08 11.66 -17.86
C GLY A 308 -8.57 11.22 -19.23
N SER A 309 -8.09 12.15 -20.07
CA SER A 309 -7.46 11.81 -21.35
C SER A 309 -6.05 11.28 -21.13
N VAL A 310 -5.74 10.10 -21.66
CA VAL A 310 -4.45 9.43 -21.42
C VAL A 310 -3.85 8.88 -22.69
N ILE A 311 -2.55 9.09 -22.88
CA ILE A 311 -1.71 8.27 -23.75
C ILE A 311 -0.69 7.55 -22.88
N ASP A 312 -0.69 6.22 -22.93
CA ASP A 312 0.21 5.35 -22.15
C ASP A 312 1.00 4.44 -23.10
N ILE A 313 2.32 4.52 -23.05
CA ILE A 313 3.22 3.79 -23.93
C ILE A 313 4.24 3.06 -23.06
N ASP A 314 4.22 1.73 -23.09
CA ASP A 314 5.16 0.86 -22.37
C ASP A 314 5.94 -0.01 -23.37
N LYS A 315 7.20 0.34 -23.64
CA LYS A 315 8.13 -0.49 -24.41
C LYS A 315 9.08 -1.22 -23.47
N GLN A 316 8.98 -2.54 -23.44
CA GLN A 316 9.57 -3.38 -22.39
C GLN A 316 10.98 -3.90 -22.70
N SER A 317 11.43 -3.79 -23.94
CA SER A 317 12.77 -4.23 -24.35
C SER A 317 13.24 -3.57 -25.64
N GLY A 318 14.56 -3.62 -25.88
CA GLY A 318 15.20 -3.30 -27.15
C GLY A 318 15.64 -1.85 -27.31
N ARG A 319 16.43 -1.58 -28.35
CA ARG A 319 17.26 -0.36 -28.43
C ARG A 319 16.65 0.89 -29.05
N SER A 320 15.53 0.76 -29.75
CA SER A 320 14.83 1.92 -30.33
C SER A 320 14.13 2.77 -29.27
N SER A 321 13.72 3.99 -29.63
CA SER A 321 12.94 4.83 -28.72
C SER A 321 11.48 4.34 -28.59
N ALA A 322 10.80 4.67 -27.49
CA ALA A 322 9.37 4.36 -27.37
C ALA A 322 8.52 5.25 -28.29
N VAL A 323 8.84 6.54 -28.36
CA VAL A 323 8.25 7.50 -29.31
C VAL A 323 9.35 8.10 -30.18
N ARG A 324 9.09 8.25 -31.47
CA ARG A 324 10.01 8.92 -32.41
C ARG A 324 9.27 9.89 -33.31
N PHE A 325 9.80 11.09 -33.44
CA PHE A 325 9.46 12.05 -34.50
C PHE A 325 10.63 12.20 -35.47
N GLU A 326 10.35 12.30 -36.77
CA GLU A 326 11.39 12.40 -37.81
C GLU A 326 11.15 13.61 -38.72
N ASN A 327 12.17 14.47 -38.82
CA ASN A 327 12.31 15.61 -39.75
C ASN A 327 11.39 16.83 -39.49
N GLY A 328 11.93 18.06 -39.60
CA GLY A 328 11.16 19.30 -39.50
C GLY A 328 10.68 19.64 -38.08
N THR A 329 9.82 20.66 -37.96
CA THR A 329 9.26 21.08 -36.66
C THR A 329 8.15 20.14 -36.21
N GLN A 330 8.20 19.72 -34.95
CA GLN A 330 7.32 18.71 -34.35
C GLN A 330 6.71 19.23 -33.06
N LYS A 331 5.49 18.78 -32.73
CA LYS A 331 4.74 19.27 -31.57
C LYS A 331 4.28 18.13 -30.67
N LEU A 332 4.55 18.27 -29.38
CA LEU A 332 3.98 17.44 -28.33
C LEU A 332 3.27 18.37 -27.34
N THR A 333 1.99 18.13 -27.09
CA THR A 333 1.15 19.02 -26.27
C THR A 333 0.31 18.23 -25.28
N VAL A 334 0.43 18.55 -24.00
CA VAL A 334 -0.37 17.97 -22.92
C VAL A 334 -1.07 19.09 -22.16
N THR A 335 -2.40 19.14 -22.21
CA THR A 335 -3.15 20.30 -21.70
C THR A 335 -4.41 19.94 -20.91
N ASN A 336 -4.85 20.89 -20.09
CA ASN A 336 -6.15 20.87 -19.40
C ASN A 336 -6.46 19.57 -18.64
N GLY A 337 -5.47 18.96 -17.98
CA GLY A 337 -5.64 17.71 -17.22
C GLY A 337 -5.34 16.43 -18.00
N GLY A 338 -4.83 16.55 -19.24
CA GLY A 338 -4.35 15.42 -20.02
C GLY A 338 -3.11 14.76 -19.39
N SER A 339 -2.93 13.46 -19.68
CA SER A 339 -1.83 12.64 -19.14
C SER A 339 -1.05 11.95 -20.25
N LEU A 340 0.27 12.15 -20.28
CA LEU A 340 1.18 11.39 -21.13
C LEU A 340 2.12 10.54 -20.27
N LYS A 341 2.05 9.23 -20.45
CA LYS A 341 2.92 8.25 -19.80
C LYS A 341 3.74 7.53 -20.86
N VAL A 342 5.06 7.56 -20.72
CA VAL A 342 5.98 6.88 -21.64
C VAL A 342 7.05 6.17 -20.83
N ARG A 343 7.16 4.86 -20.99
CA ARG A 343 8.27 4.06 -20.46
C ARG A 343 9.01 3.37 -21.60
N ASN A 344 10.32 3.51 -21.61
CA ASN A 344 11.21 2.64 -22.38
C ASN A 344 12.20 1.93 -21.45
N ALA A 345 12.05 0.61 -21.31
CA ALA A 345 12.96 -0.19 -20.50
C ALA A 345 14.36 -0.30 -21.14
N GLY A 346 14.44 -0.24 -22.48
CA GLY A 346 15.68 -0.41 -23.21
C GLY A 346 16.21 -1.85 -23.20
N ASP A 347 17.48 -2.01 -23.58
CA ASP A 347 18.20 -3.29 -23.56
C ASP A 347 19.02 -3.53 -22.28
N GLY A 348 18.82 -2.69 -21.26
CA GLY A 348 19.55 -2.72 -19.98
C GLY A 348 20.94 -2.06 -20.01
N LYS A 349 21.40 -1.55 -21.17
CA LYS A 349 22.66 -0.80 -21.30
C LYS A 349 22.37 0.68 -21.42
N SER A 350 23.09 1.50 -20.68
CA SER A 350 22.98 2.96 -20.80
C SER A 350 23.89 3.49 -21.91
N TYR A 351 23.36 4.40 -22.72
CA TYR A 351 24.04 4.99 -23.87
C TYR A 351 24.23 6.50 -23.74
N VAL A 352 25.13 7.06 -24.55
CA VAL A 352 25.19 8.50 -24.81
C VAL A 352 24.01 8.94 -25.68
N ASN A 353 23.72 10.23 -25.66
CA ASN A 353 22.65 10.85 -26.45
C ASN A 353 22.98 10.88 -27.96
N ARG A 354 21.98 11.31 -28.75
CA ARG A 354 22.11 11.56 -30.20
C ARG A 354 22.33 10.32 -31.06
N LEU A 355 22.05 9.13 -30.52
CA LEU A 355 22.14 7.87 -31.24
C LEU A 355 20.79 7.49 -31.86
N ASN A 356 20.80 6.89 -33.04
CA ASN A 356 19.61 6.25 -33.62
C ASN A 356 19.07 5.10 -32.72
N GLN A 357 19.88 4.56 -31.83
CA GLN A 357 19.52 3.47 -30.92
C GLN A 357 20.19 3.65 -29.56
N GLY A 358 19.55 4.42 -28.68
CA GLY A 358 20.06 4.80 -27.36
C GLY A 358 19.05 4.62 -26.23
N ASN A 359 18.04 3.76 -26.39
CA ASN A 359 17.01 3.48 -25.38
C ASN A 359 16.19 4.71 -24.95
N GLN A 360 16.02 5.70 -25.82
CA GLN A 360 15.35 6.95 -25.45
C GLN A 360 13.85 6.73 -25.21
N ALA A 361 13.23 7.45 -24.29
CA ALA A 361 11.77 7.39 -24.17
C ALA A 361 11.12 8.12 -25.37
N ILE A 362 11.45 9.39 -25.56
CA ILE A 362 11.01 10.21 -26.70
C ILE A 362 12.24 10.70 -27.47
N GLN A 363 12.21 10.54 -28.79
CA GLN A 363 13.29 11.00 -29.66
C GLN A 363 12.79 11.87 -30.81
N PHE A 364 13.47 12.99 -31.03
CA PHE A 364 13.34 13.80 -32.24
C PHE A 364 14.56 13.54 -33.12
N TYR A 365 14.35 12.76 -34.17
CA TYR A 365 15.39 12.22 -35.03
C TYR A 365 15.47 12.98 -36.35
N ASP A 366 16.67 13.39 -36.71
CA ASP A 366 16.98 13.92 -38.05
C ASP A 366 17.41 12.74 -38.95
N ALA A 367 16.49 12.31 -39.81
CA ALA A 367 16.77 11.23 -40.76
C ALA A 367 17.49 11.71 -42.03
N SER A 368 17.54 13.03 -42.27
CA SER A 368 18.09 13.60 -43.51
C SER A 368 19.61 13.69 -43.50
N GLY A 369 20.23 13.79 -42.31
CA GLY A 369 21.68 13.96 -42.14
C GLY A 369 22.22 15.30 -42.67
N PHE A 370 21.36 16.14 -43.24
CA PHE A 370 21.61 17.48 -43.77
C PHE A 370 20.29 18.25 -43.73
N LEU A 371 20.10 19.12 -42.74
CA LEU A 371 18.93 19.99 -42.71
C LEU A 371 19.28 21.37 -43.28
N GLU A 372 18.56 21.76 -44.33
CA GLU A 372 18.53 23.14 -44.84
C GLU A 372 17.87 24.13 -43.85
N SER A 373 17.28 23.64 -42.76
CA SER A 373 16.87 24.41 -41.58
C SER A 373 16.80 23.46 -40.37
N PRO A 374 17.53 23.71 -39.27
CA PRO A 374 17.40 22.93 -38.04
C PRO A 374 15.93 22.98 -37.60
N GLY A 375 15.22 21.85 -37.63
CA GLY A 375 13.83 21.81 -37.15
C GLY A 375 13.79 22.06 -35.64
N SER A 376 12.60 22.34 -35.10
CA SER A 376 12.40 22.44 -33.64
C SER A 376 11.51 21.33 -33.11
N ALA A 377 11.83 20.84 -31.92
CA ALA A 377 10.97 19.99 -31.11
C ALA A 377 10.26 20.86 -30.07
N ASP A 378 8.98 21.13 -30.26
CA ASP A 378 8.19 21.95 -29.34
C ASP A 378 7.38 21.03 -28.42
N PHE A 379 7.74 21.02 -27.14
CA PHE A 379 7.09 20.23 -26.10
C PHE A 379 6.44 21.17 -25.09
N THR A 380 5.10 21.16 -25.03
CA THR A 380 4.29 22.03 -24.17
C THR A 380 3.45 21.22 -23.19
N VAL A 381 3.51 21.58 -21.91
CA VAL A 381 2.62 21.06 -20.86
C VAL A 381 1.97 22.23 -20.13
N THR A 382 0.66 22.43 -20.23
CA THR A 382 0.00 23.60 -19.60
C THR A 382 -1.40 23.29 -19.11
N GLY A 383 -1.92 24.14 -18.21
CA GLY A 383 -3.26 23.96 -17.67
C GLY A 383 -3.31 23.00 -16.50
N GLU A 384 -4.38 23.15 -15.72
CA GLU A 384 -4.53 22.50 -14.42
C GLU A 384 -4.47 20.98 -14.49
N LYS A 385 -3.62 20.38 -13.66
CA LYS A 385 -3.41 18.92 -13.54
C LYS A 385 -2.91 18.21 -14.81
N SER A 386 -2.47 18.96 -15.82
CA SER A 386 -1.76 18.35 -16.96
C SER A 386 -0.49 17.69 -16.46
N ASN A 387 -0.28 16.44 -16.88
CA ASN A 387 0.78 15.61 -16.32
C ASN A 387 1.55 14.85 -17.38
N ILE A 388 2.86 14.75 -17.16
CA ILE A 388 3.75 13.87 -17.90
C ILE A 388 4.52 12.97 -16.92
N ASP A 389 4.64 11.69 -17.28
CA ASP A 389 5.56 10.74 -16.62
C ASP A 389 6.35 10.03 -17.73
N ILE A 390 7.60 10.44 -17.92
CA ILE A 390 8.48 9.95 -18.99
C ILE A 390 9.67 9.26 -18.37
N ARG A 391 9.80 7.96 -18.60
CA ARG A 391 10.83 7.11 -18.01
C ARG A 391 11.64 6.37 -19.07
N ALA A 392 12.96 6.44 -18.95
CA ALA A 392 13.89 5.65 -19.74
C ALA A 392 14.82 4.89 -18.78
N ASP A 393 14.56 3.60 -18.57
CA ASP A 393 15.26 2.80 -17.53
C ASP A 393 16.76 2.64 -17.84
N SER A 394 17.16 2.81 -19.10
CA SER A 394 18.55 2.70 -19.59
C SER A 394 18.87 3.69 -20.72
N GLY A 395 18.30 4.90 -20.69
CA GLY A 395 18.52 5.93 -21.71
C GLY A 395 18.10 7.33 -21.28
N ALA A 396 18.03 8.26 -22.23
CA ALA A 396 17.50 9.61 -22.01
C ALA A 396 15.96 9.64 -22.11
N THR A 397 15.33 10.57 -21.40
CA THR A 397 13.87 10.75 -21.46
C THR A 397 13.46 11.47 -22.73
N VAL A 398 14.16 12.55 -23.09
CA VAL A 398 13.94 13.30 -24.33
C VAL A 398 15.29 13.60 -24.98
N ASP A 399 15.45 13.18 -26.23
CA ASP A 399 16.71 13.33 -26.98
C ASP A 399 16.44 13.83 -28.40
N THR A 400 17.21 14.82 -28.84
CA THR A 400 17.23 15.26 -30.24
C THR A 400 18.52 14.81 -30.93
N THR A 401 18.51 14.63 -32.26
CA THR A 401 19.72 14.37 -33.05
C THR A 401 19.97 15.48 -34.06
N GLY A 402 21.21 15.56 -34.59
CA GLY A 402 21.58 16.62 -35.54
C GLY A 402 21.45 18.02 -34.90
N ASP A 403 21.08 19.01 -35.68
CA ASP A 403 20.96 20.40 -35.20
C ASP A 403 19.53 20.71 -34.70
N ILE A 404 18.76 19.72 -34.24
CA ILE A 404 17.38 19.94 -33.79
C ILE A 404 17.36 20.60 -32.41
N ASP A 405 16.71 21.76 -32.35
CA ASP A 405 16.45 22.50 -31.11
C ASP A 405 15.31 21.86 -30.31
N LEU A 406 15.41 21.90 -28.98
CA LEU A 406 14.36 21.44 -28.07
C LEU A 406 13.82 22.63 -27.27
N ASN A 407 12.55 22.95 -27.48
CA ASN A 407 11.80 23.94 -26.71
C ASN A 407 10.83 23.24 -25.78
N PHE A 408 11.14 23.20 -24.49
CA PHE A 408 10.32 22.60 -23.44
C PHE A 408 9.66 23.68 -22.59
N MET A 409 8.35 23.77 -22.63
CA MET A 409 7.55 24.74 -21.87
C MET A 409 6.60 24.01 -20.93
N ALA A 410 6.63 24.37 -19.65
CA ALA A 410 5.62 23.96 -18.69
C ALA A 410 5.01 25.16 -17.96
N GLY A 411 3.69 25.22 -17.89
CA GLY A 411 2.96 26.31 -17.23
C GLY A 411 2.48 25.96 -15.82
N GLU A 412 1.71 26.89 -15.25
CA GLU A 412 1.19 26.76 -13.88
C GLU A 412 0.36 25.48 -13.71
N LYS A 413 0.37 24.94 -12.48
CA LYS A 413 -0.47 23.81 -12.08
C LYS A 413 -0.20 22.49 -12.81
N THR A 414 0.99 22.33 -13.38
CA THR A 414 1.42 21.13 -14.10
C THR A 414 2.25 20.19 -13.22
N TYR A 415 2.34 18.92 -13.64
CA TYR A 415 3.06 17.86 -12.94
C TYR A 415 4.00 17.16 -13.91
N LEU A 416 5.31 17.21 -13.68
CA LEU A 416 6.31 16.78 -14.66
C LEU A 416 7.30 15.79 -14.04
N VAL A 417 7.24 14.53 -14.46
CA VAL A 417 8.22 13.52 -14.04
C VAL A 417 9.04 13.08 -15.25
N MET A 418 10.35 13.21 -15.15
CA MET A 418 11.29 12.70 -16.15
C MET A 418 12.44 11.96 -15.47
N VAL A 419 12.46 10.64 -15.63
CA VAL A 419 13.47 9.78 -15.00
C VAL A 419 14.23 8.99 -16.06
N GLY A 420 15.52 9.26 -16.22
CA GLY A 420 16.38 8.58 -17.18
C GLY A 420 17.63 7.99 -16.55
N LYS A 421 18.41 7.24 -17.33
CA LYS A 421 19.71 6.68 -16.92
C LYS A 421 20.68 6.65 -18.10
N THR A 422 21.49 7.70 -18.23
CA THR A 422 22.42 7.87 -19.37
C THR A 422 23.74 7.14 -19.17
N GLY A 423 24.51 6.96 -20.26
CA GLY A 423 25.74 6.16 -20.26
C GLY A 423 26.96 6.89 -19.66
N GLU A 424 27.09 8.19 -19.89
CA GLU A 424 28.25 8.98 -19.48
C GLU A 424 27.92 10.11 -18.51
N ASP A 425 28.93 10.58 -17.78
CA ASP A 425 28.77 11.60 -16.74
C ASP A 425 28.54 13.01 -17.30
N LYS A 426 28.65 13.16 -18.62
CA LYS A 426 28.40 14.37 -19.42
C LYS A 426 27.24 14.19 -20.41
N THR A 427 26.26 13.36 -20.04
CA THR A 427 25.09 13.10 -20.88
C THR A 427 23.83 13.41 -20.09
N GLY A 428 22.98 14.29 -20.66
CA GLY A 428 21.71 14.74 -20.08
C GLY A 428 20.56 13.76 -20.33
N ILE A 429 19.55 13.72 -19.47
CA ILE A 429 18.30 12.99 -19.77
C ILE A 429 17.36 13.79 -20.69
N ILE A 430 17.53 15.12 -20.71
CA ILE A 430 16.83 16.05 -21.60
C ILE A 430 17.89 16.72 -22.47
N SER A 431 17.87 16.48 -23.77
CA SER A 431 18.94 16.84 -24.70
C SER A 431 18.40 17.51 -25.97
N GLY A 432 18.97 18.67 -26.31
CA GLY A 432 18.71 19.44 -27.53
C GLY A 432 20.01 19.89 -28.21
N ASP A 433 19.96 20.43 -29.43
CA ASP A 433 21.07 21.24 -29.96
C ASP A 433 21.12 22.57 -29.21
N VAL A 434 20.20 23.49 -29.50
CA VAL A 434 19.80 24.49 -28.50
C VAL A 434 18.69 23.92 -27.64
N LEU A 435 18.89 23.95 -26.32
CA LEU A 435 17.90 23.53 -25.33
C LEU A 435 17.30 24.76 -24.64
N ASN A 436 16.00 25.00 -24.82
CA ASN A 436 15.24 26.03 -24.12
C ASN A 436 14.23 25.38 -23.20
N VAL A 437 14.36 25.61 -21.89
CA VAL A 437 13.47 25.07 -20.86
C VAL A 437 12.86 26.22 -20.09
N ASP A 438 11.55 26.43 -20.21
CA ASP A 438 10.81 27.45 -19.46
C ASP A 438 9.75 26.77 -18.59
N LEU A 439 9.92 26.81 -17.26
CA LEU A 439 9.01 26.26 -16.26
C LEU A 439 8.39 27.41 -15.44
N GLU A 440 7.10 27.65 -15.61
CA GLU A 440 6.37 28.73 -14.92
C GLU A 440 5.45 28.16 -13.83
N SER A 441 5.86 28.27 -12.57
CA SER A 441 5.12 27.82 -11.38
C SER A 441 4.43 26.44 -11.51
N PRO A 442 5.15 25.38 -11.94
CA PRO A 442 4.60 24.02 -11.92
C PRO A 442 4.18 23.65 -10.49
N THR A 443 3.15 22.80 -10.35
CA THR A 443 2.81 22.25 -9.03
C THR A 443 3.90 21.30 -8.55
N TYR A 444 4.42 20.48 -9.46
CA TYR A 444 5.49 19.55 -9.17
C TYR A 444 6.32 19.28 -10.43
N PHE A 445 7.64 19.25 -10.29
CA PHE A 445 8.47 18.53 -11.25
C PHE A 445 9.61 17.80 -10.56
N ASP A 446 10.04 16.69 -11.16
CA ASP A 446 11.24 15.97 -10.78
C ASP A 446 11.92 15.42 -12.02
N PHE A 447 13.12 15.95 -12.31
CA PHE A 447 13.97 15.54 -13.42
C PHE A 447 15.21 14.87 -12.87
N GLN A 448 15.32 13.57 -13.10
CA GLN A 448 16.30 12.72 -12.43
C GLN A 448 17.09 11.86 -13.43
N ASN A 449 18.41 12.02 -13.43
CA ASN A 449 19.33 11.11 -14.07
C ASN A 449 19.87 10.09 -13.05
N LYS A 450 19.35 8.87 -13.12
CA LYS A 450 19.72 7.73 -12.27
C LYS A 450 21.09 7.11 -12.60
N ARG A 451 21.88 7.74 -13.47
CA ARG A 451 23.25 7.29 -13.72
C ARG A 451 24.06 7.36 -12.42
N ILE A 452 24.58 6.22 -12.02
CA ILE A 452 25.62 6.08 -11.00
C ILE A 452 26.95 5.80 -11.71
N GLY A 453 28.03 6.44 -11.25
CA GLY A 453 29.38 6.22 -11.81
C GLY A 453 29.92 4.81 -11.51
N SER A 454 31.24 4.62 -11.63
CA SER A 454 31.87 3.41 -11.07
C SER A 454 31.83 3.45 -9.55
N GLU A 455 31.85 2.28 -8.89
CA GLU A 455 31.91 2.13 -7.42
C GLU A 455 33.04 2.95 -6.76
N THR A 456 34.09 3.29 -7.53
CA THR A 456 35.25 4.05 -7.05
C THR A 456 35.17 5.57 -7.25
N ASN A 457 34.36 6.06 -8.19
CA ASN A 457 34.31 7.50 -8.53
C ASN A 457 32.92 8.13 -8.42
N GLY A 458 31.83 7.35 -8.35
CA GLY A 458 30.49 7.80 -7.94
C GLY A 458 29.94 9.06 -8.63
N ILE A 459 30.38 9.38 -9.85
CA ILE A 459 29.92 10.60 -10.53
C ILE A 459 28.63 10.29 -11.28
N GLY A 460 27.56 11.05 -11.05
CA GLY A 460 26.30 10.97 -11.79
C GLY A 460 26.35 11.63 -13.17
N GLY A 461 25.28 11.43 -13.95
CA GLY A 461 25.06 12.10 -15.24
C GLY A 461 24.46 13.50 -15.09
N TRP A 462 24.31 14.23 -16.19
CA TRP A 462 23.65 15.53 -16.18
C TRP A 462 22.12 15.38 -16.23
N VAL A 463 21.39 16.38 -15.75
CA VAL A 463 19.95 16.50 -16.03
C VAL A 463 19.76 16.94 -17.49
N PHE A 464 20.44 18.01 -17.88
CA PHE A 464 20.27 18.68 -19.17
C PHE A 464 21.53 18.60 -20.03
N GLN A 465 21.35 18.59 -21.35
CA GLN A 465 22.42 18.70 -22.33
C GLN A 465 21.96 19.62 -23.48
N GLY A 466 22.83 20.54 -23.90
CA GLY A 466 22.52 21.52 -24.93
C GLY A 466 23.80 21.98 -25.59
N ASN A 467 24.09 21.47 -26.79
CA ASN A 467 25.35 21.73 -27.47
C ASN A 467 25.52 23.20 -27.92
N GLY A 468 24.41 23.89 -28.19
CA GLY A 468 24.31 25.29 -28.56
C GLY A 468 24.05 26.23 -27.37
N ASP A 469 23.76 27.50 -27.66
CA ASP A 469 23.46 28.51 -26.64
C ASP A 469 22.07 28.27 -26.02
N SER A 470 22.06 27.53 -24.91
CA SER A 470 20.85 27.00 -24.28
C SER A 470 20.37 27.89 -23.13
N SER A 471 19.10 27.75 -22.74
CA SER A 471 18.51 28.48 -21.62
C SER A 471 17.61 27.60 -20.74
N LEU A 472 17.66 27.87 -19.43
CA LEU A 472 16.76 27.30 -18.43
C LEU A 472 16.21 28.45 -17.58
N LYS A 473 14.89 28.57 -17.54
CA LYS A 473 14.15 29.46 -16.64
C LYS A 473 13.18 28.64 -15.81
N ILE A 474 13.21 28.87 -14.51
CA ILE A 474 12.26 28.33 -13.56
C ILE A 474 11.73 29.52 -12.78
N ALA A 475 10.41 29.70 -12.76
CA ALA A 475 9.77 30.80 -12.05
C ALA A 475 8.89 30.27 -10.90
N HIS A 476 8.84 31.02 -9.81
CA HIS A 476 7.96 30.77 -8.66
C HIS A 476 7.97 29.31 -8.19
N SER A 477 9.16 28.75 -7.93
CA SER A 477 9.35 27.32 -7.57
C SER A 477 10.28 27.12 -6.35
N GLU A 478 9.95 26.16 -5.47
CA GLU A 478 10.85 25.71 -4.39
C GLU A 478 11.83 24.69 -4.96
N ILE A 479 13.00 25.16 -5.40
CA ILE A 479 13.94 24.35 -6.18
C ILE A 479 14.82 23.53 -5.25
N ALA A 480 14.84 22.20 -5.46
CA ALA A 480 15.75 21.28 -4.80
C ALA A 480 16.74 20.67 -5.81
N LEU A 481 18.00 20.53 -5.37
CA LEU A 481 19.14 20.14 -6.20
C LEU A 481 19.92 19.00 -5.54
N TRP A 482 20.29 18.00 -6.35
CA TRP A 482 21.24 16.96 -5.97
C TRP A 482 22.46 17.03 -6.87
N ARG A 483 23.61 17.16 -6.23
CA ARG A 483 24.91 17.22 -6.88
C ARG A 483 25.25 15.84 -7.41
N LYS A 484 25.79 15.80 -8.63
CA LYS A 484 26.20 14.56 -9.27
C LYS A 484 27.47 13.98 -8.65
N ALA A 485 28.25 14.77 -7.92
CA ALA A 485 29.45 14.28 -7.24
C ALA A 485 29.04 13.40 -6.06
N GLY A 486 29.57 12.18 -6.00
CA GLY A 486 29.22 11.23 -4.94
C GLY A 486 27.85 10.57 -5.11
N ALA A 487 27.22 10.67 -6.28
CA ALA A 487 25.99 9.95 -6.63
C ALA A 487 26.15 8.43 -6.45
N THR A 488 25.55 7.92 -5.37
CA THR A 488 25.39 6.49 -5.08
C THR A 488 23.97 6.02 -5.41
N PHE A 489 23.69 4.72 -5.28
CA PHE A 489 22.33 4.19 -5.37
C PHE A 489 21.39 4.84 -4.34
N ASP A 490 21.91 5.14 -3.15
CA ASP A 490 21.13 5.69 -2.03
C ASP A 490 20.95 7.21 -2.11
N ASN A 491 21.74 7.93 -2.93
CA ASN A 491 21.63 9.40 -3.03
C ASN A 491 20.35 9.88 -3.71
N PHE A 492 19.63 9.02 -4.42
CA PHE A 492 18.41 9.40 -5.13
C PHE A 492 17.19 9.51 -4.22
N GLU A 493 17.22 8.87 -3.06
CA GLU A 493 16.10 8.85 -2.11
C GLU A 493 16.39 9.69 -0.85
N LYS A 494 17.61 10.25 -0.74
CA LYS A 494 18.02 11.14 0.35
C LYS A 494 17.57 12.58 0.13
N ASP A 495 17.63 13.35 1.21
CA ASP A 495 17.47 14.80 1.21
C ASP A 495 18.36 15.48 0.14
N PRO A 496 17.89 16.57 -0.47
CA PRO A 496 18.67 17.32 -1.45
C PRO A 496 19.91 17.96 -0.81
N ASP A 497 21.00 18.06 -1.58
CA ASP A 497 22.18 18.84 -1.18
C ASP A 497 21.83 20.30 -0.92
N TYR A 498 20.80 20.81 -1.62
CA TYR A 498 20.26 22.14 -1.42
C TYR A 498 18.78 22.22 -1.80
N PHE A 499 17.96 22.90 -1.00
CA PHE A 499 16.60 23.28 -1.36
C PHE A 499 16.34 24.76 -1.04
N SER A 500 15.66 25.45 -1.96
CA SER A 500 15.50 26.91 -1.94
C SER A 500 14.17 27.37 -1.34
N ASP A 501 14.12 28.65 -0.97
CA ASP A 501 12.87 29.40 -0.83
C ASP A 501 12.16 29.52 -2.18
N MET A 502 10.88 29.92 -2.17
CA MET A 502 10.14 30.22 -3.39
C MET A 502 10.91 31.27 -4.20
N THR A 503 11.39 30.91 -5.39
CA THR A 503 12.31 31.76 -6.16
C THR A 503 12.21 31.53 -7.65
N ASP A 504 12.86 32.43 -8.39
CA ASP A 504 13.17 32.26 -9.79
C ASP A 504 14.64 31.82 -9.98
N LEU A 505 14.92 31.14 -11.09
CA LEU A 505 16.24 30.71 -11.51
C LEU A 505 16.40 30.95 -13.02
N SER A 506 17.51 31.58 -13.40
CA SER A 506 17.93 31.70 -14.80
C SER A 506 19.33 31.15 -14.99
N ILE A 507 19.50 30.26 -15.96
CA ILE A 507 20.77 29.65 -16.37
C ILE A 507 20.84 29.67 -17.90
N ASN A 508 22.03 29.88 -18.47
CA ASN A 508 22.24 29.87 -19.92
C ASN A 508 23.59 29.28 -20.35
N GLY A 509 23.88 29.40 -21.65
CA GLY A 509 25.12 28.96 -22.27
C GLY A 509 25.13 27.48 -22.63
N THR A 510 26.23 27.04 -23.26
CA THR A 510 26.42 25.64 -23.67
C THR A 510 26.32 24.69 -22.48
N ASP A 511 25.46 23.69 -22.65
CA ASP A 511 25.06 22.67 -21.66
C ASP A 511 24.58 23.30 -20.34
N LEU A 512 23.96 24.48 -20.42
CA LEU A 512 23.46 25.25 -19.27
C LEU A 512 24.56 25.49 -18.21
N GLY A 513 25.77 25.81 -18.68
CA GLY A 513 26.95 25.97 -17.82
C GLY A 513 27.05 27.27 -17.05
N ASN A 514 26.25 28.29 -17.39
CA ASN A 514 26.41 29.63 -16.85
C ASN A 514 25.19 30.00 -16.01
N PHE A 515 25.38 30.11 -14.69
CA PHE A 515 24.38 30.72 -13.82
C PHE A 515 24.23 32.20 -14.17
N VAL A 516 22.98 32.67 -14.34
CA VAL A 516 22.68 34.05 -14.68
C VAL A 516 22.18 34.81 -13.46
N SER A 517 21.08 34.35 -12.86
CA SER A 517 20.46 35.03 -11.72
C SER A 517 19.52 34.14 -10.92
N SER A 518 19.36 34.50 -9.64
CA SER A 518 18.25 34.08 -8.78
C SER A 518 18.03 35.14 -7.70
N PRO A 519 16.77 35.49 -7.35
CA PRO A 519 16.49 36.29 -6.16
C PRO A 519 16.93 35.64 -4.86
N SER A 520 17.02 34.30 -4.81
CA SER A 520 17.48 33.56 -3.64
C SER A 520 18.99 33.69 -3.46
N ALA A 521 19.40 34.28 -2.33
CA ALA A 521 20.80 34.37 -1.93
C ALA A 521 21.42 32.98 -1.70
N GLY A 522 20.63 32.04 -1.15
CA GLY A 522 21.10 30.67 -0.93
C GLY A 522 21.39 29.94 -2.24
N LEU A 523 20.49 30.06 -3.22
CA LEU A 523 20.68 29.43 -4.53
C LEU A 523 21.85 30.07 -5.29
N THR A 524 22.00 31.39 -5.20
CA THR A 524 23.17 32.11 -5.74
C THR A 524 24.48 31.59 -5.15
N ASN A 525 24.52 31.35 -3.83
CA ASN A 525 25.70 30.80 -3.16
C ASN A 525 25.97 29.35 -3.58
N GLU A 526 24.93 28.53 -3.74
CA GLU A 526 25.06 27.13 -4.19
C GLU A 526 25.71 27.05 -5.59
N PHE A 527 25.23 27.84 -6.55
CA PHE A 527 25.83 27.90 -7.89
C PHE A 527 27.23 28.53 -7.91
N ALA A 528 27.50 29.49 -7.02
CA ALA A 528 28.84 30.07 -6.88
C ALA A 528 29.86 29.07 -6.31
N GLN A 529 29.44 28.21 -5.39
CA GLN A 529 30.30 27.16 -4.81
C GLN A 529 30.62 26.05 -5.81
N THR A 530 29.64 25.65 -6.62
CA THR A 530 29.79 24.52 -7.56
C THR A 530 30.39 24.93 -8.91
N GLY A 531 30.15 26.16 -9.39
CA GLY A 531 30.93 26.80 -10.45
C GLY A 531 30.72 26.32 -11.89
N ALA A 532 29.57 25.72 -12.25
CA ALA A 532 29.31 25.24 -13.63
C ALA A 532 27.82 25.11 -14.00
N GLY A 533 26.95 25.96 -13.46
CA GLY A 533 25.51 25.92 -13.75
C GLY A 533 24.93 24.52 -13.50
N MET A 534 24.15 23.99 -14.44
CA MET A 534 23.51 22.67 -14.29
C MET A 534 24.44 21.46 -14.49
N LYS A 535 25.70 21.65 -14.89
CA LYS A 535 26.65 20.55 -15.18
C LYS A 535 27.10 19.77 -13.95
N ASN A 536 26.77 20.24 -12.76
CA ASN A 536 27.12 19.61 -11.50
C ASN A 536 25.96 18.86 -10.84
N TYR A 537 24.79 18.81 -11.47
CA TYR A 537 23.59 18.22 -10.88
C TYR A 537 23.08 17.06 -11.73
N ASN A 538 22.67 15.99 -11.05
CA ASN A 538 22.04 14.82 -11.65
C ASN A 538 20.53 14.76 -11.36
N ARG A 539 20.03 15.58 -10.44
CA ARG A 539 18.59 15.75 -10.19
C ARG A 539 18.28 17.21 -9.87
N ILE A 540 17.13 17.65 -10.38
CA ILE A 540 16.50 18.92 -10.00
C ILE A 540 15.00 18.65 -9.84
N SER A 541 14.42 19.15 -8.77
CA SER A 541 12.98 19.08 -8.54
C SER A 541 12.44 20.41 -8.03
N ALA A 542 11.14 20.60 -8.15
CA ALA A 542 10.42 21.57 -7.33
C ALA A 542 9.06 21.02 -6.95
N ASN A 543 8.61 21.36 -5.75
CA ASN A 543 7.38 20.83 -5.21
C ASN A 543 6.60 21.92 -4.47
N ASN A 544 5.65 22.53 -5.18
CA ASN A 544 4.77 23.58 -4.68
C ASN A 544 3.48 22.98 -4.08
N GLN A 545 3.47 21.69 -3.71
CA GLN A 545 2.34 21.04 -3.07
C GLN A 545 2.33 21.26 -1.55
N LEU A 546 1.14 21.27 -0.97
CA LEU A 546 0.94 21.39 0.47
C LEU A 546 1.48 20.14 1.20
N PRO A 547 2.12 20.30 2.37
CA PRO A 547 2.49 19.18 3.21
C PRO A 547 1.23 18.53 3.81
N MET A 548 1.36 17.27 4.20
CA MET A 548 0.32 16.50 4.85
C MET A 548 0.84 15.95 6.16
N ILE A 549 0.05 16.06 7.22
CA ILE A 549 0.29 15.32 8.46
C ILE A 549 -0.20 13.90 8.22
N GLU A 550 0.72 12.93 8.20
CA GLU A 550 0.36 11.51 8.08
C GLU A 550 -0.09 10.94 9.42
N SER A 551 0.56 11.35 10.52
CA SER A 551 0.15 10.93 11.85
C SER A 551 0.61 11.86 12.98
N LEU A 552 -0.13 11.81 14.08
CA LEU A 552 0.26 12.33 15.40
C LEU A 552 0.21 11.17 16.39
N ARG A 553 1.32 10.86 17.05
CA ARG A 553 1.40 9.79 18.06
C ARG A 553 0.44 10.09 19.20
N VAL A 554 -0.22 9.06 19.72
CA VAL A 554 -1.00 9.17 20.96
C VAL A 554 -0.03 9.33 22.14
N PRO A 555 -0.04 10.48 22.85
CA PRO A 555 0.87 10.69 23.95
C PRO A 555 0.44 9.88 25.19
N THR A 556 1.39 9.66 26.09
CA THR A 556 1.19 9.01 27.38
C THR A 556 1.69 9.90 28.51
N ASN A 557 1.24 9.64 29.74
CA ASN A 557 1.75 10.37 30.90
C ASN A 557 3.21 10.01 31.26
N ALA A 558 3.84 9.09 30.53
CA ALA A 558 5.27 8.80 30.60
C ALA A 558 6.12 9.69 29.68
N ASP A 559 5.50 10.52 28.82
CA ASP A 559 6.20 11.27 27.78
C ASP A 559 6.52 12.71 28.19
N LYS A 560 7.78 13.13 27.97
CA LYS A 560 8.19 14.55 27.96
C LYS A 560 8.29 15.12 26.54
N LYS A 561 8.14 14.27 25.52
CA LYS A 561 8.30 14.63 24.13
C LYS A 561 7.14 14.10 23.30
N ILE A 562 6.73 14.87 22.31
CA ILE A 562 5.63 14.56 21.41
C ILE A 562 6.18 14.45 20.00
N TYR A 563 5.69 13.47 19.26
CA TYR A 563 6.13 13.19 17.90
C TYR A 563 4.95 12.98 16.96
N GLY A 564 5.20 13.28 15.69
CA GLY A 564 4.32 12.91 14.59
C GLY A 564 5.12 12.83 13.32
N HIS A 565 4.42 12.55 12.23
CA HIS A 565 5.01 12.30 10.93
C HIS A 565 4.35 13.15 9.85
N VAL A 566 5.18 13.74 9.00
CA VAL A 566 4.80 14.65 7.92
C VAL A 566 5.32 14.11 6.61
N VAL A 567 4.44 14.12 5.61
CA VAL A 567 4.75 13.74 4.24
C VAL A 567 4.45 14.89 3.29
N VAL A 568 5.10 14.91 2.14
CA VAL A 568 4.87 15.87 1.07
C VAL A 568 4.47 15.11 -0.20
N PRO A 569 3.31 15.39 -0.80
CA PRO A 569 2.89 14.76 -2.05
C PRO A 569 3.90 14.98 -3.19
N GLU A 570 4.07 13.97 -4.05
CA GLU A 570 4.87 14.05 -5.26
C GLU A 570 4.03 13.64 -6.47
N GLY A 571 4.04 14.42 -7.54
CA GLY A 571 3.17 14.15 -8.70
C GLY A 571 1.67 14.30 -8.39
N VAL A 572 0.82 13.79 -9.29
CA VAL A 572 -0.66 13.94 -9.19
C VAL A 572 -1.28 12.89 -8.26
N GLU A 573 -0.75 11.66 -8.27
CA GLU A 573 -1.30 10.49 -7.55
C GLU A 573 -0.18 9.58 -7.00
N ALA A 574 1.05 10.08 -6.89
CA ALA A 574 2.12 9.24 -6.33
C ALA A 574 1.99 9.15 -4.80
N LYS A 575 2.58 8.10 -4.23
CA LYS A 575 2.74 7.99 -2.79
C LYS A 575 3.53 9.23 -2.31
N PRO A 576 3.05 9.96 -1.29
CA PRO A 576 3.79 11.10 -0.77
C PRO A 576 5.11 10.62 -0.15
N ARG A 577 6.13 11.47 -0.21
CA ARG A 577 7.45 11.19 0.40
C ARG A 577 7.50 11.74 1.82
N ASP A 578 8.41 11.20 2.63
CA ASP A 578 8.77 11.82 3.89
C ASP A 578 9.23 13.28 3.67
N ALA A 579 8.84 14.18 4.56
CA ALA A 579 9.35 15.55 4.55
C ALA A 579 10.85 15.57 4.85
N TRP A 580 11.62 16.42 4.17
CA TRP A 580 13.06 16.56 4.41
C TRP A 580 13.35 17.27 5.73
N THR A 581 14.61 17.20 6.18
CA THR A 581 15.07 17.96 7.35
C THR A 581 14.84 19.46 7.13
N GLY A 582 14.04 20.08 8.00
CA GLY A 582 13.73 21.50 7.95
C GLY A 582 12.81 21.93 6.80
N GLU A 583 12.15 21.01 6.09
CA GLU A 583 11.22 21.36 5.01
C GLU A 583 9.90 21.93 5.56
N VAL A 584 9.36 21.33 6.61
CA VAL A 584 8.07 21.69 7.20
C VAL A 584 8.25 22.09 8.67
N GLU A 585 7.66 23.22 9.04
CA GLU A 585 7.43 23.63 10.42
C GLU A 585 6.03 23.23 10.84
N VAL A 586 5.93 22.48 11.92
CA VAL A 586 4.67 22.01 12.51
C VAL A 586 4.39 22.82 13.77
N THR A 587 3.17 23.36 13.89
CA THR A 587 2.69 24.01 15.11
C THR A 587 1.73 23.08 15.83
N LEU A 588 2.06 22.77 17.09
CA LEU A 588 1.32 21.86 17.95
C LEU A 588 0.79 22.62 19.16
N ARG A 589 -0.49 22.37 19.49
CA ARG A 589 -1.17 22.91 20.67
C ARG A 589 -1.33 21.83 21.74
N ILE A 590 -0.93 22.13 22.96
CA ILE A 590 -1.24 21.34 24.15
C ILE A 590 -2.33 22.06 24.95
N THR A 591 -3.44 21.39 25.20
CA THR A 591 -4.54 21.84 26.05
C THR A 591 -4.53 20.98 27.31
N TYR A 592 -4.25 21.60 28.46
CA TYR A 592 -4.10 20.87 29.71
C TYR A 592 -5.45 20.46 30.32
N ALA A 593 -5.51 19.27 30.92
CA ALA A 593 -6.67 18.83 31.71
C ALA A 593 -6.88 19.73 32.93
N ASP A 594 -5.78 20.22 33.52
CA ASP A 594 -5.81 21.27 34.54
C ASP A 594 -6.23 22.60 33.92
N THR A 595 -7.52 22.92 34.07
CA THR A 595 -8.14 24.15 33.56
C THR A 595 -7.53 25.46 34.10
N THR A 596 -6.64 25.40 35.11
CA THR A 596 -5.89 26.57 35.57
C THR A 596 -4.70 26.91 34.68
N LYS A 597 -4.20 25.94 33.90
CA LYS A 597 -3.14 26.12 32.91
C LYS A 597 -3.74 26.57 31.58
N SER A 598 -3.18 27.61 30.99
CA SER A 598 -3.56 28.04 29.63
C SER A 598 -2.97 27.09 28.58
N PRO A 599 -3.67 26.85 27.45
CA PRO A 599 -3.08 26.12 26.33
C PRO A 599 -1.79 26.77 25.83
N VAL A 600 -0.87 25.95 25.32
CA VAL A 600 0.42 26.40 24.77
C VAL A 600 0.56 25.91 23.34
N GLU A 601 1.15 26.73 22.48
CA GLU A 601 1.52 26.37 21.12
C GLU A 601 3.05 26.34 21.00
N ILE A 602 3.55 25.30 20.33
CA ILE A 602 4.98 25.01 20.20
C ILE A 602 5.24 24.62 18.75
N THR A 603 6.34 25.10 18.19
CA THR A 603 6.75 24.76 16.82
C THR A 603 7.92 23.78 16.81
N ALA A 604 7.95 22.92 15.79
CA ALA A 604 9.06 22.01 15.52
C ALA A 604 9.29 21.87 14.02
N LEU A 605 10.54 21.59 13.63
CA LEU A 605 10.90 21.30 12.24
C LEU A 605 10.92 19.78 12.01
N THR A 606 10.58 19.38 10.80
CA THR A 606 10.72 17.99 10.35
C THR A 606 12.19 17.57 10.27
N GLN A 607 12.44 16.28 10.46
CA GLN A 607 13.73 15.60 10.35
C GLN A 607 13.60 14.53 9.27
N GLY A 608 14.43 14.61 8.22
CA GLY A 608 14.48 13.68 7.09
C GLY A 608 15.16 12.35 7.43
N GLN A 609 15.46 11.54 6.41
CA GLN A 609 16.00 10.18 6.61
C GLN A 609 17.50 10.12 6.97
N THR A 610 18.25 11.24 6.87
CA THR A 610 19.68 11.25 7.21
C THR A 610 20.10 12.59 7.84
N ASP A 611 20.43 12.58 9.13
CA ASP A 611 21.35 13.57 9.69
C ASP A 611 22.79 13.14 9.41
N GLU A 612 23.62 14.11 9.05
CA GLU A 612 24.97 13.98 8.49
C GLU A 612 26.00 13.29 9.41
N ASN A 613 25.59 12.66 10.53
CA ASN A 613 26.49 12.08 11.51
C ASN A 613 26.25 10.63 11.95
N GLU A 614 25.09 9.97 11.79
CA GLU A 614 24.89 8.65 12.43
C GLU A 614 24.08 7.59 11.67
N GLY A 615 23.75 7.77 10.38
CA GLY A 615 23.37 6.65 9.50
C GLY A 615 22.17 5.78 9.93
N ALA A 616 21.35 6.26 10.86
CA ALA A 616 20.11 5.66 11.31
C ALA A 616 19.04 6.75 11.24
N GLY A 617 17.89 6.46 10.63
CA GLY A 617 16.77 7.41 10.61
C GLY A 617 16.33 7.77 12.03
N TYR A 618 15.68 8.93 12.21
CA TYR A 618 15.17 9.32 13.52
C TYR A 618 14.20 8.24 14.03
N ASN A 619 14.45 7.70 15.23
CA ASN A 619 13.69 6.57 15.78
C ASN A 619 13.33 6.85 17.25
N PRO A 620 12.37 7.76 17.49
CA PRO A 620 11.90 8.02 18.84
C PRO A 620 11.27 6.74 19.40
N TRP A 621 11.70 6.36 20.61
CA TRP A 621 11.14 5.22 21.36
C TRP A 621 11.24 3.83 20.71
N GLY A 622 12.08 3.66 19.67
CA GLY A 622 12.29 2.36 19.04
C GLY A 622 11.13 1.89 18.14
N GLU A 623 10.30 2.81 17.67
CA GLU A 623 9.14 2.55 16.79
C GLU A 623 9.53 2.31 15.31
N GLY A 624 10.81 2.47 14.96
CA GLY A 624 11.37 2.26 13.62
C GLY A 624 12.05 3.52 13.08
N GLU A 625 13.11 3.36 12.29
CA GLU A 625 13.77 4.48 11.64
C GLU A 625 12.92 5.02 10.48
N GLN A 626 12.56 6.30 10.52
CA GLN A 626 11.76 6.94 9.47
C GLN A 626 12.11 8.43 9.33
N GLY A 627 12.04 8.98 8.12
CA GLY A 627 12.15 10.43 7.87
C GLY A 627 10.80 11.14 7.97
N GLY A 628 10.79 12.46 7.89
CA GLY A 628 9.57 13.27 8.00
C GLY A 628 9.02 13.41 9.42
N LEU A 629 9.76 12.93 10.44
CA LEU A 629 9.34 13.02 11.83
C LEU A 629 9.58 14.43 12.38
N PHE A 630 8.72 14.90 13.27
CA PHE A 630 8.98 16.10 14.07
C PHE A 630 8.96 15.76 15.56
N GLU A 631 9.78 16.45 16.35
CA GLU A 631 9.86 16.32 17.81
C GLU A 631 9.50 17.65 18.48
N VAL A 632 8.56 17.62 19.41
CA VAL A 632 8.25 18.74 20.29
C VAL A 632 8.57 18.36 21.73
N GLN A 633 9.43 19.16 22.37
CA GLN A 633 9.66 19.07 23.82
C GLN A 633 8.49 19.72 24.57
N VAL A 634 7.89 19.00 25.52
CA VAL A 634 6.87 19.55 26.42
C VAL A 634 7.50 20.67 27.26
N PRO A 635 6.82 21.82 27.48
CA PRO A 635 7.40 22.96 28.18
C PRO A 635 7.90 22.59 29.58
N ASN A 636 8.97 23.25 30.01
CA ASN A 636 9.67 23.01 31.28
C ASN A 636 10.19 21.57 31.47
N GLU A 637 10.28 20.77 30.40
CA GLU A 637 10.68 19.35 30.47
C GLU A 637 9.79 18.51 31.42
N GLU A 638 8.54 18.94 31.58
CA GLU A 638 7.50 18.22 32.33
C GLU A 638 6.96 17.04 31.52
N ARG A 639 6.40 16.05 32.22
CA ARG A 639 5.61 14.98 31.58
C ARG A 639 4.17 15.47 31.34
N LEU A 640 3.55 14.98 30.28
CA LEU A 640 2.11 15.17 30.09
C LEU A 640 1.32 14.50 31.24
N THR A 641 0.15 15.06 31.55
CA THR A 641 -0.78 14.49 32.53
C THR A 641 -1.90 13.75 31.81
N THR A 642 -2.41 12.67 32.41
CA THR A 642 -3.58 11.94 31.90
C THR A 642 -4.74 12.91 31.64
N GLY A 643 -5.29 12.87 30.43
CA GLY A 643 -6.37 13.77 30.01
C GLY A 643 -5.93 15.05 29.30
N ASP A 644 -4.64 15.42 29.32
CA ASP A 644 -4.13 16.50 28.46
C ASP A 644 -4.43 16.18 26.99
N GLN A 645 -4.71 17.19 26.18
CA GLN A 645 -5.01 17.04 24.76
C GLN A 645 -3.91 17.68 23.91
N VAL A 646 -3.47 16.95 22.90
CA VAL A 646 -2.42 17.35 21.97
C VAL A 646 -3.00 17.38 20.56
N GLN A 647 -2.82 18.49 19.86
CA GLN A 647 -3.34 18.69 18.52
C GLN A 647 -2.34 19.42 17.63
N ILE A 648 -2.18 18.99 16.38
CA ILE A 648 -1.46 19.79 15.39
C ILE A 648 -2.44 20.83 14.82
N VAL A 649 -2.06 22.11 14.88
CA VAL A 649 -2.91 23.24 14.45
C VAL A 649 -2.43 23.90 13.18
N ALA A 650 -1.16 23.71 12.82
CA ALA A 650 -0.63 24.13 11.52
C ALA A 650 0.54 23.26 11.06
N ALA A 651 0.70 23.13 9.75
CA ALA A 651 1.88 22.57 9.09
C ALA A 651 2.24 23.46 7.90
N LYS A 652 3.45 24.02 7.91
CA LYS A 652 3.88 25.06 6.98
C LYS A 652 5.20 24.70 6.31
N LYS A 653 5.27 24.76 4.98
CA LYS A 653 6.57 24.71 4.29
C LYS A 653 7.37 25.93 4.67
N VAL A 654 8.53 25.73 5.29
CA VAL A 654 9.36 26.81 5.87
C VAL A 654 9.72 27.85 4.81
N ARG A 655 10.02 27.35 3.61
CA ARG A 655 10.64 28.08 2.50
C ARG A 655 9.63 28.64 1.48
N GLY A 656 8.55 27.89 1.21
CA GLY A 656 7.47 28.30 0.30
C GLY A 656 6.34 29.06 0.99
N GLY A 657 6.28 29.03 2.32
CA GLY A 657 5.27 29.72 3.12
C GLY A 657 3.86 29.14 3.03
N GLN A 658 3.68 28.06 2.26
CA GLN A 658 2.41 27.36 2.12
C GLN A 658 2.05 26.64 3.42
N GLU A 659 0.84 26.86 3.94
CA GLU A 659 0.42 26.41 5.26
C GLU A 659 -0.93 25.67 5.19
N VAL A 660 -1.03 24.57 5.92
CA VAL A 660 -2.27 23.82 6.15
C VAL A 660 -2.68 24.00 7.61
N THR A 661 -3.93 24.40 7.85
CA THR A 661 -4.49 24.62 9.20
C THR A 661 -5.69 23.72 9.53
N GLU A 662 -6.31 23.10 8.53
CA GLU A 662 -7.33 22.08 8.72
C GLU A 662 -6.66 20.72 8.90
N LEU A 663 -6.34 20.36 10.16
CA LEU A 663 -5.53 19.20 10.52
C LEU A 663 -6.25 18.25 11.50
N ASP A 664 -5.60 17.13 11.79
CA ASP A 664 -6.09 16.03 12.62
C ASP A 664 -6.76 16.46 13.94
N SER A 665 -7.69 15.60 14.39
CA SER A 665 -8.34 15.73 15.69
C SER A 665 -7.35 15.50 16.86
N ALA A 666 -7.57 16.24 17.95
CA ALA A 666 -6.76 16.14 19.17
C ALA A 666 -6.63 14.70 19.70
N LYS A 667 -5.43 14.33 20.13
CA LYS A 667 -5.13 13.08 20.85
C LYS A 667 -5.14 13.35 22.35
N THR A 668 -5.71 12.44 23.12
CA THR A 668 -5.74 12.55 24.59
C THR A 668 -4.62 11.72 25.20
N THR A 669 -3.90 12.28 26.17
CA THR A 669 -2.84 11.62 26.91
C THR A 669 -3.38 10.42 27.68
N VAL A 670 -2.78 9.26 27.43
CA VAL A 670 -3.14 7.97 28.03
C VAL A 670 -2.31 7.71 29.28
N ASP A 671 -2.96 7.17 30.32
CA ASP A 671 -2.26 6.69 31.50
C ASP A 671 -1.54 5.37 31.23
N VAL A 672 -0.25 5.33 31.52
CA VAL A 672 0.60 4.14 31.42
C VAL A 672 1.59 4.04 32.58
N ILE A 673 1.39 4.76 33.67
CA ILE A 673 2.27 4.70 34.84
C ILE A 673 1.55 3.90 35.91
N PRO A 674 2.15 2.79 36.40
CA PRO A 674 1.46 1.96 37.36
C PRO A 674 1.45 2.63 38.73
N PRO A 675 0.60 2.18 39.65
CA PRO A 675 0.58 2.68 41.02
C PRO A 675 1.93 2.45 41.72
N GLU A 676 2.27 3.30 42.69
CA GLU A 676 3.41 3.03 43.57
C GLU A 676 3.21 1.72 44.36
N PRO A 677 4.26 0.90 44.57
CA PRO A 677 4.12 -0.39 45.25
C PRO A 677 3.46 -0.28 46.62
N ALA A 678 2.66 -1.29 46.96
CA ALA A 678 1.88 -1.33 48.19
C ALA A 678 2.76 -1.15 49.44
N LYS A 679 2.35 -0.26 50.34
CA LYS A 679 2.98 -0.08 51.66
C LYS A 679 2.24 -0.92 52.68
N LEU A 680 2.84 -2.04 53.10
CA LEU A 680 2.22 -2.97 54.04
C LEU A 680 2.23 -2.42 55.47
N SER A 681 1.17 -2.70 56.24
CA SER A 681 1.10 -2.31 57.66
C SER A 681 1.99 -3.17 58.57
N THR A 682 2.33 -4.38 58.12
CA THR A 682 3.23 -5.32 58.80
C THR A 682 4.00 -6.12 57.76
N THR A 683 5.25 -6.46 58.09
CA THR A 683 6.08 -7.39 57.31
C THR A 683 6.17 -8.78 57.95
N LEU A 684 5.46 -9.01 59.05
CA LEU A 684 5.44 -10.29 59.77
C LEU A 684 4.25 -11.11 59.29
N ILE A 685 4.47 -12.05 58.36
CA ILE A 685 3.46 -12.98 57.86
C ILE A 685 3.92 -14.41 58.11
N ASN A 686 3.03 -15.24 58.64
CA ASN A 686 3.28 -16.65 58.97
C ASN A 686 2.11 -17.53 58.52
N ALA A 687 2.21 -18.85 58.69
CA ALA A 687 1.18 -19.82 58.30
C ALA A 687 -0.20 -19.59 58.95
N ALA A 688 -0.27 -18.90 60.10
CA ALA A 688 -1.51 -18.56 60.78
C ALA A 688 -2.13 -17.23 60.32
N SER A 689 -1.42 -16.45 59.48
CA SER A 689 -1.92 -15.16 58.99
C SER A 689 -3.16 -15.35 58.13
N ARG A 690 -4.20 -14.55 58.40
CA ARG A 690 -5.50 -14.59 57.68
C ARG A 690 -5.77 -13.37 56.83
N SER A 691 -4.96 -12.33 56.95
CA SER A 691 -5.08 -11.12 56.13
C SER A 691 -3.76 -10.37 56.01
N ILE A 692 -3.60 -9.65 54.90
CA ILE A 692 -2.55 -8.65 54.69
C ILE A 692 -3.24 -7.30 54.54
N THR A 693 -2.82 -6.32 55.33
CA THR A 693 -3.32 -4.94 55.24
C THR A 693 -2.23 -4.00 54.76
N GLY A 694 -2.61 -2.96 54.04
CA GLY A 694 -1.68 -1.96 53.56
C GLY A 694 -2.37 -0.76 52.96
N THR A 695 -1.56 0.10 52.35
CA THR A 695 -2.01 1.26 51.59
C THR A 695 -1.45 1.26 50.18
N GLY A 696 -2.21 1.80 49.24
CA GLY A 696 -1.82 2.02 47.85
C GLY A 696 -2.69 3.11 47.21
N GLU A 697 -2.63 3.21 45.89
CA GLU A 697 -3.46 4.16 45.14
C GLU A 697 -4.95 3.79 45.22
N ALA A 698 -5.81 4.77 45.51
CA ALA A 698 -7.24 4.55 45.61
C ALA A 698 -7.84 4.12 44.27
N GLY A 699 -8.73 3.14 44.28
CA GLY A 699 -9.34 2.58 43.06
C GLY A 699 -8.48 1.55 42.33
N ALA A 700 -7.19 1.40 42.64
CA ALA A 700 -6.36 0.36 42.06
C ALA A 700 -6.81 -1.04 42.48
N LEU A 701 -6.62 -2.04 41.62
CA LEU A 701 -6.77 -3.45 41.97
C LEU A 701 -5.49 -3.93 42.66
N VAL A 702 -5.61 -4.47 43.88
CA VAL A 702 -4.51 -5.14 44.58
C VAL A 702 -4.70 -6.66 44.53
N SER A 703 -3.67 -7.37 44.07
CA SER A 703 -3.66 -8.84 44.02
C SER A 703 -2.53 -9.40 44.89
N LEU A 704 -2.88 -10.37 45.75
CA LEU A 704 -1.93 -11.20 46.47
C LEU A 704 -1.61 -12.43 45.62
N LYS A 705 -0.34 -12.59 45.23
CA LYS A 705 0.13 -13.73 44.44
C LYS A 705 1.13 -14.58 45.21
N LYS A 706 1.07 -15.89 44.97
CA LYS A 706 2.06 -16.88 45.41
C LYS A 706 2.44 -17.74 44.22
N ASN A 707 3.73 -17.84 43.90
CA ASN A 707 4.21 -18.57 42.71
C ASN A 707 3.46 -18.14 41.43
N GLN A 708 3.23 -16.83 41.26
CA GLN A 708 2.43 -16.21 40.18
C GLN A 708 0.92 -16.53 40.17
N ALA A 709 0.44 -17.47 40.98
CA ALA A 709 -0.98 -17.73 41.14
C ALA A 709 -1.62 -16.69 42.08
N VAL A 710 -2.76 -16.14 41.67
CA VAL A 710 -3.56 -15.21 42.49
C VAL A 710 -4.23 -15.98 43.63
N LEU A 711 -4.00 -15.54 44.87
CA LEU A 711 -4.63 -16.08 46.07
C LEU A 711 -5.86 -15.28 46.51
N SER A 712 -5.80 -13.95 46.36
CA SER A 712 -6.89 -13.02 46.71
C SER A 712 -6.67 -11.71 45.98
N GLU A 713 -7.77 -11.01 45.71
CA GLU A 713 -7.75 -9.67 45.10
C GLU A 713 -8.79 -8.79 45.78
N THR A 714 -8.56 -7.48 45.81
CA THR A 714 -9.57 -6.49 46.19
C THR A 714 -9.26 -5.16 45.51
N THR A 715 -10.25 -4.29 45.37
CA THR A 715 -10.01 -2.88 45.01
C THR A 715 -9.61 -2.09 46.26
N ILE A 716 -8.64 -1.20 46.12
CA ILE A 716 -8.22 -0.28 47.19
C ILE A 716 -9.29 0.79 47.37
N ASP A 717 -9.67 1.07 48.62
CA ASP A 717 -10.73 2.02 48.92
C ASP A 717 -10.34 3.49 48.65
N ASP A 718 -11.33 4.38 48.69
CA ASP A 718 -11.15 5.82 48.47
C ASP A 718 -10.20 6.50 49.48
N THR A 719 -9.89 5.84 50.60
CA THR A 719 -8.93 6.31 51.60
C THR A 719 -7.51 5.79 51.36
N GLY A 720 -7.32 4.99 50.31
CA GLY A 720 -6.05 4.36 49.94
C GLY A 720 -5.71 3.13 50.78
N LYS A 721 -6.67 2.52 51.49
CA LYS A 721 -6.45 1.32 52.33
C LYS A 721 -6.99 0.06 51.67
N PHE A 722 -6.35 -1.07 51.97
CA PHE A 722 -6.82 -2.38 51.53
C PHE A 722 -6.65 -3.46 52.59
N VAL A 723 -7.46 -4.52 52.47
CA VAL A 723 -7.36 -5.75 53.24
C VAL A 723 -7.47 -6.93 52.27
N LEU A 724 -6.37 -7.65 52.06
CA LEU A 724 -6.35 -8.90 51.30
C LEU A 724 -6.60 -10.06 52.27
N SER A 725 -7.57 -10.92 51.98
CA SER A 725 -7.79 -12.14 52.76
C SER A 725 -6.84 -13.24 52.33
N ILE A 726 -6.32 -14.01 53.28
CA ILE A 726 -5.48 -15.18 53.02
C ILE A 726 -6.34 -16.43 53.26
N PRO A 727 -6.58 -17.28 52.25
CA PRO A 727 -7.32 -18.51 52.46
C PRO A 727 -6.59 -19.46 53.41
N GLU A 728 -7.35 -20.28 54.16
CA GLU A 728 -6.74 -21.17 55.15
C GLU A 728 -5.82 -22.21 54.50
N ASN A 729 -4.75 -22.56 55.22
CA ASN A 729 -3.78 -23.61 54.83
C ASN A 729 -3.06 -23.37 53.49
N GLN A 730 -2.97 -22.12 53.02
CA GLN A 730 -2.29 -21.77 51.77
C GLN A 730 -0.83 -21.33 51.93
N LEU A 731 -0.40 -20.98 53.15
CA LEU A 731 0.92 -20.40 53.42
C LEU A 731 1.86 -21.40 54.12
N PHE A 732 3.09 -21.46 53.65
CA PHE A 732 4.19 -22.26 54.18
C PHE A 732 5.42 -21.38 54.32
N ALA A 733 6.24 -21.66 55.33
CA ALA A 733 7.49 -20.95 55.55
C ALA A 733 8.40 -21.01 54.31
N GLY A 734 8.94 -19.86 53.93
CA GLY A 734 9.74 -19.69 52.72
C GLY A 734 8.93 -19.39 51.46
N ASP A 735 7.60 -19.42 51.50
CA ASP A 735 6.78 -18.89 50.40
C ASP A 735 7.08 -17.40 50.20
N VAL A 736 7.27 -16.99 48.94
CA VAL A 736 7.35 -15.59 48.57
C VAL A 736 5.97 -15.14 48.10
N LEU A 737 5.39 -14.21 48.85
CA LEU A 737 4.15 -13.54 48.49
C LEU A 737 4.48 -12.22 47.79
N GLU A 738 3.74 -11.95 46.73
CA GLU A 738 3.88 -10.76 45.91
C GLU A 738 2.56 -9.98 45.94
N ILE A 739 2.63 -8.69 46.26
CA ILE A 739 1.48 -7.79 46.29
C ILE A 739 1.59 -6.85 45.10
N VAL A 740 0.79 -7.11 44.07
CA VAL A 740 0.78 -6.37 42.80
C VAL A 740 -0.37 -5.38 42.80
N LEU A 741 -0.09 -4.11 42.49
CA LEU A 741 -1.13 -3.10 42.22
C LEU A 741 -1.29 -2.88 40.72
N ASN A 742 -2.53 -2.63 40.28
CA ASN A 742 -2.91 -2.29 38.90
C ASN A 742 -3.87 -1.08 38.90
N ASP A 743 -3.58 -0.05 38.10
CA ASP A 743 -4.29 1.25 38.08
C ASP A 743 -5.73 1.21 37.52
N GLN A 744 -6.15 0.11 36.89
CA GLN A 744 -7.45 0.01 36.19
C GLN A 744 -7.66 1.01 35.03
N ALA A 745 -6.59 1.57 34.47
CA ALA A 745 -6.68 2.51 33.35
C ALA A 745 -7.15 1.86 32.04
N GLY A 746 -7.16 0.54 31.94
CA GLY A 746 -7.47 -0.24 30.76
C GLY A 746 -6.27 -0.43 29.81
N GLU A 747 -6.49 -1.21 28.76
CA GLU A 747 -5.43 -1.49 27.78
C GLU A 747 -5.03 -0.24 26.98
N ALA A 748 -3.76 0.14 27.07
CA ALA A 748 -3.23 1.33 26.38
C ALA A 748 -3.26 1.19 24.85
N ALA A 749 -3.04 -0.02 24.33
CA ALA A 749 -3.11 -0.30 22.89
C ALA A 749 -4.53 -0.09 22.33
N ALA A 750 -5.57 -0.41 23.11
CA ALA A 750 -6.97 -0.14 22.74
C ALA A 750 -7.27 1.37 22.62
N LYS A 751 -6.41 2.22 23.21
CA LYS A 751 -6.46 3.69 23.11
C LYS A 751 -5.49 4.26 22.06
N GLY A 752 -4.83 3.40 21.28
CA GLY A 752 -3.93 3.78 20.19
C GLY A 752 -2.47 4.00 20.58
N VAL A 753 -2.06 3.66 21.81
CA VAL A 753 -0.64 3.70 22.21
C VAL A 753 0.12 2.58 21.50
N GLN A 754 1.09 2.95 20.68
CA GLN A 754 2.07 2.03 20.09
C GLN A 754 3.12 1.66 21.13
N ASN A 755 3.67 0.44 21.06
CA ASN A 755 4.69 -0.05 21.99
C ASN A 755 4.38 0.24 23.47
N LYS A 756 3.19 -0.17 23.95
CA LYS A 756 2.80 -0.02 25.36
C LYS A 756 3.79 -0.71 26.31
N PRO A 757 3.94 -0.27 27.57
CA PRO A 757 4.83 -0.95 28.52
C PRO A 757 4.40 -2.42 28.72
N SER A 758 5.37 -3.29 28.95
CA SER A 758 5.13 -4.74 29.13
C SER A 758 4.26 -5.09 30.35
N THR A 759 4.09 -4.14 31.26
CA THR A 759 3.26 -4.22 32.46
C THR A 759 1.82 -3.75 32.26
N ASN A 760 1.44 -3.28 31.06
CA ASN A 760 0.06 -2.90 30.78
C ASN A 760 -0.70 -4.11 30.20
N ASP A 761 -1.84 -4.45 30.82
CA ASP A 761 -2.73 -5.54 30.42
C ASP A 761 -4.14 -5.00 30.10
N GLU A 762 -5.14 -5.89 30.01
CA GLU A 762 -6.54 -5.51 29.74
C GLU A 762 -7.15 -4.62 30.83
N ILE A 763 -6.64 -4.72 32.06
CA ILE A 763 -7.14 -3.99 33.22
C ILE A 763 -6.45 -2.62 33.31
N GLY A 764 -5.15 -2.54 33.06
CA GLY A 764 -4.37 -1.32 33.27
C GLY A 764 -2.88 -1.61 33.39
N ASN A 765 -2.10 -0.62 33.83
CA ASN A 765 -0.69 -0.84 34.11
C ASN A 765 -0.47 -1.32 35.54
N HIS A 766 0.39 -2.33 35.72
CA HIS A 766 0.65 -2.93 37.02
C HIS A 766 2.13 -2.87 37.43
N ASN A 767 2.44 -3.08 38.71
CA ASN A 767 3.82 -3.18 39.15
C ASN A 767 4.51 -4.40 38.48
N PRO A 768 5.77 -4.28 38.01
CA PRO A 768 6.54 -5.45 37.57
C PRO A 768 6.89 -6.37 38.75
N SER A 769 7.11 -7.66 38.50
CA SER A 769 7.41 -8.61 39.60
C SER A 769 8.80 -8.42 40.21
N ASP A 770 9.84 -8.30 39.38
CA ASP A 770 11.22 -8.39 39.84
C ASP A 770 12.06 -7.21 39.36
N THR A 771 12.18 -7.09 38.04
CA THR A 771 13.02 -6.08 37.42
C THR A 771 12.21 -4.81 37.19
N PRO A 772 12.70 -3.63 37.61
CA PRO A 772 12.09 -2.37 37.24
C PRO A 772 11.94 -2.27 35.72
N VAL A 773 10.77 -1.83 35.25
CA VAL A 773 10.51 -1.60 33.83
C VAL A 773 10.72 -0.12 33.55
N VAL A 774 11.62 0.19 32.63
CA VAL A 774 11.82 1.56 32.14
C VAL A 774 10.89 1.75 30.96
N TYR A 775 10.09 2.81 31.01
CA TYR A 775 9.22 3.19 29.90
C TYR A 775 9.34 4.70 29.67
N HIS A 776 9.89 5.05 28.53
CA HIS A 776 10.01 6.42 28.04
C HIS A 776 10.73 7.33 29.05
N ASP A 777 10.14 8.49 29.39
CA ASP A 777 10.68 9.45 30.36
C ASP A 777 10.13 9.27 31.78
N ALA A 778 9.31 8.24 32.02
CA ALA A 778 8.82 7.95 33.36
C ALA A 778 9.94 7.41 34.26
N PRO A 779 9.89 7.67 35.58
CA PRO A 779 10.70 6.93 36.53
C PRO A 779 10.52 5.41 36.36
N PRO A 780 11.56 4.59 36.55
CA PRO A 780 11.44 3.14 36.42
C PRO A 780 10.30 2.61 37.31
N PHE A 781 9.42 1.81 36.72
CA PHE A 781 8.28 1.24 37.43
C PHE A 781 8.79 0.32 38.53
N ALA A 782 8.52 0.69 39.79
CA ALA A 782 9.05 -0.03 40.94
C ALA A 782 8.39 -1.42 41.06
N PRO A 783 9.17 -2.48 41.38
CA PRO A 783 8.64 -3.82 41.53
C PRO A 783 7.59 -3.94 42.63
N ALA A 784 6.70 -4.92 42.47
CA ALA A 784 5.68 -5.29 43.43
C ALA A 784 6.30 -5.59 44.81
N THR A 785 5.60 -5.21 45.88
CA THR A 785 6.08 -5.47 47.24
C THR A 785 6.10 -6.96 47.51
N LYS A 786 7.26 -7.49 47.89
CA LYS A 786 7.44 -8.91 48.24
C LYS A 786 7.63 -9.11 49.73
N ILE A 787 7.06 -10.20 50.23
CA ILE A 787 7.18 -10.61 51.63
C ILE A 787 7.36 -12.13 51.69
N VAL A 788 8.26 -12.58 52.56
CA VAL A 788 8.52 -14.00 52.76
C VAL A 788 7.71 -14.46 53.97
N VAL A 789 7.01 -15.58 53.83
CA VAL A 789 6.30 -16.20 54.95
C VAL A 789 7.33 -16.76 55.93
N GLU A 790 7.30 -16.29 57.17
CA GLU A 790 8.17 -16.73 58.24
C GLU A 790 7.72 -18.07 58.83
N GLY A 791 8.70 -18.84 59.32
CA GLY A 791 8.48 -20.12 59.98
C GLY A 791 7.86 -19.97 61.38
N GLY A 792 6.68 -20.57 61.59
CA GLY A 792 5.97 -20.55 62.87
C GLY A 792 5.54 -21.94 63.34
N LEU A 793 5.05 -22.00 64.59
CA LEU A 793 4.47 -23.20 65.20
C LEU A 793 2.94 -23.05 65.24
N SER A 794 2.21 -24.02 64.70
CA SER A 794 0.73 -24.01 64.66
C SER A 794 0.15 -25.43 64.65
N PHE A 795 -1.16 -25.58 64.88
CA PHE A 795 -1.85 -26.88 64.87
C PHE A 795 -3.25 -26.82 64.28
N LEU A 796 -3.75 -27.99 63.91
CA LEU A 796 -5.16 -28.29 63.66
C LEU A 796 -5.61 -29.29 64.71
N ALA A 797 -6.66 -28.99 65.49
CA ALA A 797 -7.24 -29.91 66.48
C ALA A 797 -8.65 -30.34 66.09
N PRO A 798 -9.14 -31.47 66.64
CA PRO A 798 -10.51 -31.93 66.41
C PRO A 798 -11.56 -30.91 66.85
N SER A 799 -12.61 -30.80 66.05
CA SER A 799 -13.67 -29.82 66.28
C SER A 799 -14.77 -30.33 67.22
N LYS A 800 -14.90 -31.65 67.41
CA LYS A 800 -16.00 -32.27 68.19
C LYS A 800 -15.60 -33.57 68.89
N LEU A 801 -16.07 -33.74 70.13
CA LEU A 801 -15.97 -34.97 70.93
C LEU A 801 -17.35 -35.35 71.49
N ASP A 802 -17.80 -36.58 71.26
CA ASP A 802 -19.09 -37.07 71.77
C ASP A 802 -18.90 -38.14 72.86
N CYS A 803 -19.50 -37.96 74.03
CA CYS A 803 -19.45 -38.93 75.13
C CYS A 803 -20.68 -39.87 75.19
N GLY A 804 -21.64 -39.70 74.26
CA GLY A 804 -22.82 -40.55 74.12
C GLY A 804 -23.87 -40.38 75.22
N GLN A 805 -24.84 -41.29 75.25
CA GLN A 805 -25.91 -41.32 76.27
C GLN A 805 -25.58 -42.28 77.42
N ILE A 806 -25.64 -41.77 78.66
CA ILE A 806 -25.30 -42.54 79.87
C ILE A 806 -26.53 -42.62 80.78
N LYS A 807 -26.87 -43.84 81.22
CA LYS A 807 -28.02 -44.07 82.10
C LYS A 807 -27.64 -43.80 83.56
N ALA A 808 -28.39 -42.94 84.26
CA ALA A 808 -28.23 -42.73 85.69
C ALA A 808 -28.66 -43.99 86.48
N THR A 809 -27.77 -44.54 87.30
CA THR A 809 -28.01 -45.74 88.11
C THR A 809 -27.80 -45.50 89.61
N GLY A 810 -27.23 -44.34 89.98
CA GLY A 810 -26.83 -44.03 91.35
C GLY A 810 -25.50 -44.68 91.79
N LEU A 811 -24.86 -45.45 90.91
CA LEU A 811 -23.50 -45.99 91.05
C LEU A 811 -22.61 -45.32 90.00
N THR A 812 -21.33 -45.08 90.29
CA THR A 812 -20.39 -44.46 89.36
C THR A 812 -20.46 -45.10 87.96
N GLN A 813 -20.66 -44.27 86.93
CA GLN A 813 -20.69 -44.69 85.53
C GLN A 813 -19.46 -44.16 84.81
N GLU A 814 -18.97 -44.89 83.82
CA GLU A 814 -17.89 -44.44 82.93
C GLU A 814 -18.33 -44.50 81.47
N ALA A 815 -17.93 -43.52 80.67
CA ALA A 815 -18.11 -43.49 79.22
C ALA A 815 -16.83 -42.97 78.54
N PHE A 816 -16.63 -43.36 77.28
CA PHE A 816 -15.46 -42.93 76.49
C PHE A 816 -15.90 -42.03 75.36
N GLY A 817 -15.08 -41.02 75.07
CA GLY A 817 -15.29 -40.14 73.93
C GLY A 817 -15.24 -40.87 72.60
N GLN A 818 -15.96 -40.33 71.63
CA GLN A 818 -16.01 -40.76 70.24
C GLN A 818 -15.76 -39.56 69.34
N MET A 819 -14.90 -39.73 68.35
CA MET A 819 -14.64 -38.75 67.30
C MET A 819 -14.79 -39.40 65.93
N ASP A 820 -15.13 -38.59 64.91
CA ASP A 820 -15.14 -39.05 63.52
C ASP A 820 -13.71 -39.38 63.04
N ILE A 821 -13.57 -40.34 62.14
CA ILE A 821 -12.27 -40.76 61.60
C ILE A 821 -11.59 -39.65 60.75
N GLN A 822 -12.37 -38.67 60.29
CA GLN A 822 -11.89 -37.50 59.56
C GLN A 822 -11.35 -36.38 60.47
N GLU A 823 -11.67 -36.39 61.76
CA GLU A 823 -11.11 -35.44 62.71
C GLU A 823 -9.62 -35.74 62.94
N LYS A 824 -8.77 -34.72 62.81
CA LYS A 824 -7.31 -34.85 62.89
C LYS A 824 -6.72 -33.93 63.94
N LEU A 825 -5.62 -34.39 64.53
CA LEU A 825 -4.71 -33.57 65.30
C LEU A 825 -3.38 -33.45 64.56
N TRP A 826 -3.13 -32.32 63.92
CA TRP A 826 -1.90 -32.09 63.16
C TRP A 826 -1.10 -30.95 63.76
N ILE A 827 0.22 -31.13 63.85
CA ILE A 827 1.16 -30.08 64.25
C ILE A 827 1.99 -29.66 63.03
N TYR A 828 2.01 -28.35 62.78
CA TYR A 828 2.82 -27.68 61.79
C TYR A 828 3.92 -26.91 62.52
N ASP A 829 5.10 -27.49 62.59
CA ASP A 829 6.28 -26.82 63.10
C ASP A 829 7.18 -26.43 61.94
N GLN A 830 7.12 -25.16 61.54
CA GLN A 830 7.92 -24.60 60.44
C GLN A 830 9.00 -23.64 60.94
N ARG A 831 9.19 -23.52 62.25
CA ARG A 831 10.26 -22.69 62.85
C ARG A 831 11.63 -23.11 62.32
N GLU A 832 12.52 -22.16 62.10
CA GLU A 832 13.89 -22.41 61.65
C GLU A 832 14.65 -23.31 62.65
N THR A 833 14.46 -23.04 63.94
CA THR A 833 14.92 -23.91 65.03
C THR A 833 13.76 -24.73 65.58
N LYS A 834 13.86 -26.06 65.48
CA LYS A 834 12.85 -27.01 66.00
C LYS A 834 12.96 -27.14 67.50
N SER A 835 12.56 -26.13 68.25
CA SER A 835 12.48 -26.23 69.71
C SER A 835 11.39 -27.22 70.11
N PRO A 836 11.54 -27.97 71.21
CA PRO A 836 10.44 -28.78 71.72
C PRO A 836 9.19 -27.92 71.96
N TRP A 837 8.02 -28.47 71.71
CA TRP A 837 6.73 -27.82 71.87
C TRP A 837 5.80 -28.69 72.71
N ILE A 838 4.78 -28.06 73.29
CA ILE A 838 3.78 -28.71 74.12
C ILE A 838 2.38 -28.33 73.64
N LEU A 839 1.51 -29.33 73.45
CA LEU A 839 0.09 -29.14 73.23
C LEU A 839 -0.66 -29.50 74.51
N THR A 840 -1.40 -28.55 75.05
CA THR A 840 -2.22 -28.70 76.25
C THR A 840 -3.70 -28.52 75.94
N ILE A 841 -4.55 -29.08 76.79
CA ILE A 841 -5.99 -28.84 76.80
C ILE A 841 -6.42 -28.34 78.17
N LYS A 842 -7.51 -27.59 78.21
CA LYS A 842 -8.26 -27.34 79.44
C LYS A 842 -9.75 -27.31 79.16
N LEU A 843 -10.54 -27.61 80.17
CA LEU A 843 -11.99 -27.49 80.14
C LEU A 843 -12.36 -26.04 80.41
N SER A 844 -12.48 -25.24 79.35
CA SER A 844 -12.82 -23.82 79.46
C SER A 844 -14.28 -23.59 79.86
N GLN A 845 -15.16 -24.54 79.56
CA GLN A 845 -16.49 -24.63 80.17
C GLN A 845 -16.78 -26.06 80.61
N PRO A 846 -17.14 -26.29 81.88
CA PRO A 846 -17.51 -27.61 82.36
C PRO A 846 -18.80 -28.11 81.70
N PHE A 847 -19.04 -29.43 81.78
CA PHE A 847 -20.28 -30.03 81.29
C PHE A 847 -21.49 -29.41 81.99
N THR A 848 -22.26 -28.62 81.25
CA THR A 848 -23.35 -27.82 81.78
C THR A 848 -24.63 -28.07 81.01
N THR A 849 -25.76 -28.12 81.71
CA THR A 849 -27.10 -28.18 81.09
C THR A 849 -27.63 -26.79 80.79
N ASP A 850 -28.63 -26.70 79.91
CA ASP A 850 -29.40 -25.45 79.69
C ASP A 850 -30.02 -24.89 80.98
N ALA A 851 -30.26 -25.73 82.00
CA ALA A 851 -30.80 -25.34 83.30
C ALA A 851 -29.73 -24.85 84.30
N GLY A 852 -28.45 -24.76 83.88
CA GLY A 852 -27.36 -24.19 84.67
C GLY A 852 -26.72 -25.15 85.68
N PHE A 853 -27.10 -26.42 85.71
CA PHE A 853 -26.37 -27.42 86.49
C PHE A 853 -25.07 -27.79 85.78
N SER A 854 -23.95 -27.73 86.52
CA SER A 854 -22.61 -28.02 86.04
C SER A 854 -22.01 -29.22 86.76
N MET A 855 -21.57 -30.21 85.99
CA MET A 855 -20.89 -31.38 86.52
C MET A 855 -19.48 -31.02 87.02
N GLN A 856 -19.09 -31.60 88.15
CA GLN A 856 -17.78 -31.38 88.77
C GLN A 856 -16.87 -32.58 88.56
N ASP A 857 -15.64 -32.34 88.12
CA ASP A 857 -14.56 -33.32 88.01
C ASP A 857 -14.92 -34.59 87.22
N VAL A 858 -15.59 -34.43 86.07
CA VAL A 858 -16.13 -35.57 85.30
C VAL A 858 -15.30 -36.00 84.11
N LEU A 859 -14.51 -35.12 83.50
CA LEU A 859 -13.77 -35.44 82.28
C LEU A 859 -12.32 -35.78 82.60
N TYR A 860 -11.84 -36.90 82.10
CA TYR A 860 -10.47 -37.35 82.26
C TYR A 860 -9.85 -37.62 80.89
N PHE A 861 -8.55 -37.35 80.75
CA PHE A 861 -7.76 -37.67 79.57
C PHE A 861 -6.72 -38.74 79.90
N LYS A 862 -6.56 -39.73 79.02
CA LYS A 862 -5.63 -40.83 79.18
C LYS A 862 -4.22 -40.35 78.81
N LYS A 863 -3.34 -40.26 79.82
CA LYS A 863 -1.92 -39.97 79.64
C LYS A 863 -1.09 -41.17 80.10
N ALA A 864 -0.35 -41.78 79.19
CA ALA A 864 0.30 -43.08 79.40
C ALA A 864 -0.70 -44.15 79.88
N GLU A 865 -0.51 -44.74 81.08
CA GLU A 865 -1.40 -45.76 81.64
C GLU A 865 -2.42 -45.20 82.65
N GLU A 866 -2.43 -43.89 82.90
CA GLU A 866 -3.30 -43.26 83.90
C GLU A 866 -4.27 -42.24 83.28
N TYR A 867 -5.43 -42.08 83.91
CA TYR A 867 -6.42 -41.06 83.55
C TYR A 867 -6.25 -39.86 84.47
N GLN A 868 -5.97 -38.69 83.89
CA GLN A 868 -5.80 -37.43 84.60
C GLN A 868 -7.02 -36.55 84.38
N LEU A 869 -7.43 -35.81 85.42
CA LEU A 869 -8.61 -34.95 85.36
C LEU A 869 -8.35 -33.78 84.40
N VAL A 870 -9.33 -33.51 83.53
CA VAL A 870 -9.37 -32.31 82.67
C VAL A 870 -10.32 -31.31 83.35
N ASN A 871 -9.75 -30.25 83.90
CA ASN A 871 -10.47 -29.15 84.54
C ASN A 871 -10.02 -27.82 83.91
N GLU A 872 -10.16 -26.71 84.63
CA GLU A 872 -9.73 -25.39 84.16
C GLU A 872 -8.21 -25.20 84.04
N GLU A 873 -7.42 -26.13 84.60
CA GLU A 873 -5.95 -26.15 84.49
C GLU A 873 -5.50 -26.80 83.18
N GLU A 874 -4.36 -26.34 82.65
CA GLU A 874 -3.79 -26.89 81.42
C GLU A 874 -3.22 -28.30 81.64
N LEU A 875 -3.77 -29.26 80.91
CA LEU A 875 -3.32 -30.64 80.87
C LEU A 875 -2.59 -30.93 79.58
N GLU A 876 -1.33 -31.36 79.68
CA GLU A 876 -0.51 -31.75 78.52
C GLU A 876 -1.05 -33.01 77.83
N ILE A 877 -1.40 -32.88 76.55
CA ILE A 877 -1.78 -33.98 75.66
C ILE A 877 -0.55 -34.67 75.09
N VAL A 878 0.29 -33.88 74.43
CA VAL A 878 1.47 -34.36 73.74
C VAL A 878 2.54 -33.28 73.76
N ARG A 879 3.77 -33.73 74.00
CA ARG A 879 4.98 -32.95 73.83
C ARG A 879 5.73 -33.56 72.67
N GLY A 880 6.20 -32.71 71.76
CA GLY A 880 6.89 -33.17 70.56
C GLY A 880 7.99 -32.21 70.15
N GLN A 881 8.79 -32.66 69.20
CA GLN A 881 9.75 -31.86 68.49
C GLN A 881 9.79 -32.39 67.07
N ASN A 882 9.33 -31.61 66.10
CA ASN A 882 9.31 -32.06 64.71
C ASN A 882 10.74 -32.07 64.19
N SER A 883 11.12 -33.11 63.46
CA SER A 883 12.43 -33.20 62.79
C SER A 883 12.44 -32.64 61.36
N THR A 884 11.25 -32.35 60.82
CA THR A 884 11.06 -31.80 59.47
C THR A 884 10.04 -30.67 59.50
N ASN A 885 9.98 -29.88 58.43
CA ASN A 885 8.98 -28.81 58.25
C ASN A 885 7.62 -29.34 57.78
N VAL A 886 7.43 -30.66 57.73
CA VAL A 886 6.21 -31.30 57.23
C VAL A 886 5.19 -31.42 58.37
N GLN A 887 3.90 -31.29 58.02
CA GLN A 887 2.82 -31.57 58.96
C GLN A 887 2.98 -32.97 59.56
N THR A 888 2.87 -33.09 60.88
CA THR A 888 2.98 -34.37 61.57
C THR A 888 1.65 -34.72 62.22
N ASP A 889 1.20 -35.95 62.00
CA ASP A 889 -0.08 -36.46 62.51
C ASP A 889 0.07 -37.02 63.92
N TYR A 890 -0.62 -36.40 64.87
CA TYR A 890 -0.68 -36.77 66.28
C TYR A 890 -2.05 -37.32 66.69
N SER A 891 -2.91 -37.65 65.73
CA SER A 891 -4.28 -38.14 66.00
C SER A 891 -4.31 -39.44 66.82
N GLU A 892 -3.23 -40.22 66.80
CA GLU A 892 -3.10 -41.45 67.61
C GLU A 892 -3.24 -41.19 69.11
N TYR A 893 -2.78 -40.03 69.61
CA TYR A 893 -2.86 -39.64 71.02
C TYR A 893 -4.31 -39.47 71.50
N LEU A 894 -5.23 -39.25 70.57
CA LEU A 894 -6.64 -39.08 70.88
C LEU A 894 -7.42 -40.41 70.79
N ASN A 895 -6.84 -41.45 70.18
CA ASN A 895 -7.42 -42.79 70.05
C ASN A 895 -8.90 -42.79 69.60
N ASN A 896 -9.20 -42.06 68.52
CA ASN A 896 -10.57 -41.84 68.00
C ASN A 896 -11.58 -41.36 69.07
N GLY A 897 -11.10 -40.54 70.02
CA GLY A 897 -11.86 -39.97 71.12
C GLY A 897 -11.78 -40.77 72.42
N ARG A 898 -11.31 -42.03 72.38
CA ARG A 898 -11.29 -42.92 73.56
C ARG A 898 -10.23 -42.58 74.58
N ALA A 899 -9.30 -41.68 74.24
CA ALA A 899 -8.39 -41.10 75.23
C ALA A 899 -9.16 -40.24 76.25
N PHE A 900 -10.34 -39.73 75.90
CA PHE A 900 -11.22 -39.03 76.83
C PHE A 900 -12.17 -40.02 77.51
N LYS A 901 -12.22 -39.98 78.84
CA LYS A 901 -13.13 -40.77 79.68
C LYS A 901 -13.96 -39.84 80.56
N LEU A 902 -15.26 -39.96 80.46
CA LEU A 902 -16.20 -39.31 81.37
C LEU A 902 -16.51 -40.25 82.55
N VAL A 903 -16.33 -39.79 83.79
CA VAL A 903 -16.63 -40.52 85.02
C VAL A 903 -17.72 -39.77 85.78
N LEU A 904 -18.89 -40.38 85.90
CA LEU A 904 -20.05 -39.78 86.54
C LEU A 904 -20.30 -40.44 87.90
N THR A 905 -19.88 -39.78 88.98
CA THR A 905 -20.26 -40.17 90.34
C THR A 905 -21.76 -39.93 90.59
N LYS A 906 -22.28 -40.43 91.70
CA LYS A 906 -23.71 -40.33 92.04
C LYS A 906 -24.20 -38.87 92.05
N GLU A 907 -23.35 -37.94 92.46
CA GLU A 907 -23.64 -36.50 92.56
C GLU A 907 -23.77 -35.82 91.20
N ASN A 908 -23.09 -36.34 90.17
CA ASN A 908 -23.09 -35.80 88.82
C ASN A 908 -24.16 -36.45 87.90
N GLN A 909 -24.86 -37.48 88.35
CA GLN A 909 -25.88 -38.21 87.56
C GLN A 909 -27.25 -37.53 87.57
N ILE A 910 -27.32 -36.31 87.06
CA ILE A 910 -28.58 -35.59 86.80
C ILE A 910 -28.97 -35.78 85.33
N ALA A 911 -30.24 -36.07 85.07
CA ALA A 911 -30.72 -36.28 83.71
C ALA A 911 -30.78 -34.94 82.94
N GLY A 912 -30.13 -34.88 81.78
CA GLY A 912 -30.11 -33.70 80.92
C GLY A 912 -29.19 -33.89 79.73
N ASN A 913 -29.21 -32.92 78.81
CA ASN A 913 -28.20 -32.78 77.77
C ASN A 913 -27.11 -31.85 78.28
N TYR A 914 -25.86 -32.23 78.07
CA TYR A 914 -24.71 -31.50 78.57
C TYR A 914 -23.77 -31.17 77.42
N SER A 915 -23.26 -29.94 77.41
CA SER A 915 -22.17 -29.51 76.54
C SER A 915 -21.04 -28.92 77.37
N ALA A 916 -19.83 -29.00 76.83
CA ALA A 916 -18.62 -28.44 77.42
C ALA A 916 -17.78 -27.80 76.31
N GLU A 917 -16.93 -26.85 76.69
CA GLU A 917 -15.94 -26.27 75.78
C GLU A 917 -14.55 -26.64 76.25
N MET A 918 -13.71 -27.02 75.29
CA MET A 918 -12.31 -27.34 75.53
C MET A 918 -11.44 -26.37 74.74
N THR A 919 -10.50 -25.74 75.44
CA THR A 919 -9.48 -24.91 74.81
C THR A 919 -8.23 -25.74 74.60
N TRP A 920 -7.68 -25.71 73.39
CA TRP A 920 -6.40 -26.30 73.03
C TRP A 920 -5.35 -25.19 72.92
N THR A 921 -4.21 -25.39 73.55
CA THR A 921 -3.09 -24.43 73.51
C THR A 921 -1.85 -25.14 73.00
N LEU A 922 -1.26 -24.63 71.92
CA LEU A 922 0.07 -25.05 71.46
C LEU A 922 1.07 -23.96 71.81
N ALA A 923 2.13 -24.32 72.51
CA ALA A 923 3.19 -23.40 72.92
C ALA A 923 4.57 -24.06 72.80
N ASP A 924 5.62 -23.24 72.88
CA ASP A 924 6.97 -23.74 73.09
C ASP A 924 7.02 -24.47 74.43
N ALA A 925 7.69 -25.63 74.45
CA ALA A 925 7.88 -26.35 75.69
C ALA A 925 8.78 -25.52 76.61
N PRO A 926 8.46 -25.40 77.92
CA PRO A 926 9.34 -24.73 78.86
C PRO A 926 10.73 -25.36 78.81
N THR A 927 11.77 -24.53 78.63
CA THR A 927 13.16 -24.95 78.85
C THR A 927 13.31 -25.27 80.33
N GLU A 928 13.74 -26.49 80.67
CA GLU A 928 14.09 -26.88 82.04
C GLU A 928 15.14 -25.97 82.68
#